data_AF-A0A369SF00-F1
#
_entry.id   AF-A0A369SF00-F1
#
_cell.length_a   1.000
_cell.length_b   1.000
_cell.length_c   1.000
_cell.angle_alpha   90.00
_cell.angle_beta   90.00
_cell.angle_gamma   90.00
#
_symmetry.space_group_name_H-M   'P 1'
#
loop_
_entity.id
_entity.type
_entity.pdbx_description
1 polymer ?
#
loop_
_entity_poly.entity_id
_entity_poly.type
_entity_poly.pdbx_seq_one_letter_code
_entity_poly.pdbx_strand_id
1 'polypeptide(L)'
;MTQLSVRLMANNWLEDSSLGNVSWSRLSAVLDWTDDSTVGPADGQQLVGRLKPRKQQQEVQESNPREKVATETNEGKEKMTIKILLHALAFLLVSIIIAYSKRGSCMSIAEKKEYKEKVLEMFYHGYNAYMTNAYPADELMPLSCRGRIRGVEPDRGDIDDALGKFQLTLIDTLDTLAVLGDVAEFNKAVRLVINTVSFDTDIVVSVFETNIRILGGLLGGHAVAAHLKEGGRPELQWYNNELLDKAKDIGNRLLPAFNSPTGIPYPRVNLKYGINKELSTSSTGRSTCLSCAGTVLLEFAALSRWSQNATFELKARLVMKQLWKRRQRHSNLLGQTIDVNDGDWITKDSGVGAGFDSYYEYCLKAYILLGDETFLHRFNTHYEAIMNYISQGPMLVNVLMHRPRYASRPYMDALQAFWPGLQVLKGDLKSAVITHQWLYEITKKHNFIPEAFTPNLGVYWPHHPLRPEFAESTYFLYKATRDPFYLEVGKSIVENLNNYARVPCGFAALKDVRTLSQEDRLDSFVFAETFKYLYLLFAEKEDVILPIDNFIFTTEAHLLPLSLSNIRISEIDRVMENKTINFTMDASTCPANNDKSNSFSKFTMNLRSGTTEKQCDPKDASQAINADNLKLKPSDLVIGNLEHQKLLQEMGVQIVSIQDGRLHLQHMPSIAKSPKDAELGLEFMRQVIEVNRIIKENPVIQPRVVQLLSAPHNGLVTLSAGPAQFGKNLTAKYHVRGFAVISNPVSGCTALNNFDDVSGKIVITKRGDCMFIDKARNVQASGAIGLIVIDNTEGSSAHSHQVFAMSGDQNNDIKIPAVFLFQKEGKILIEAVRNSDSKLEILLGARAISNWKYSVSPDNVVTSTATTETDTMQMTKVPDTDKSRTSDPLANKISNSVQSQTGDEDIILEDNEDSP
;
A
#
# COMPACT_ATOMS: atom_id res chain seq x y z
N MET A 1 -20.08 -31.65 33.17
CA MET A 1 -19.87 -30.18 33.34
C MET A 1 -20.76 -29.35 32.42
N THR A 2 -20.97 -29.75 31.16
CA THR A 2 -21.69 -28.96 30.12
C THR A 2 -23.15 -28.57 30.38
N GLN A 3 -23.86 -29.17 31.35
CA GLN A 3 -25.22 -28.74 31.72
C GLN A 3 -25.29 -27.57 32.73
N LEU A 4 -24.20 -27.26 33.44
CA LEU A 4 -24.21 -26.16 34.43
C LEU A 4 -24.13 -24.78 33.76
N SER A 5 -23.31 -24.65 32.71
CA SER A 5 -23.09 -23.38 32.00
C SER A 5 -24.35 -22.85 31.31
N VAL A 6 -25.20 -23.73 30.77
CA VAL A 6 -26.45 -23.36 30.09
C VAL A 6 -27.45 -22.71 31.05
N ARG A 7 -27.46 -23.13 32.32
CA ARG A 7 -28.36 -22.58 33.35
C ARG A 7 -27.93 -21.20 33.89
N LEU A 8 -26.66 -20.83 33.74
CA LEU A 8 -26.15 -19.51 34.11
C LEU A 8 -26.39 -18.46 33.02
N MET A 9 -26.24 -18.83 31.74
CA MET A 9 -26.50 -17.90 30.63
C MET A 9 -27.99 -17.48 30.50
N ALA A 10 -28.92 -18.32 30.96
CA ALA A 10 -30.35 -18.00 30.92
C ALA A 10 -30.79 -16.93 31.93
N ASN A 11 -30.06 -16.77 33.05
CA ASN A 11 -30.47 -15.86 34.13
C ASN A 11 -30.01 -14.41 33.91
N ASN A 12 -28.93 -14.17 33.17
CA ASN A 12 -28.39 -12.84 32.91
C ASN A 12 -29.06 -12.12 31.71
N TRP A 13 -30.19 -12.63 31.21
CA TRP A 13 -30.93 -12.08 30.06
C TRP A 13 -32.31 -11.49 30.43
N LEU A 14 -32.55 -11.23 31.72
CA LEU A 14 -33.84 -10.75 32.24
C LEU A 14 -33.77 -9.49 33.15
N GLU A 15 -32.66 -8.75 33.12
CA GLU A 15 -32.52 -7.44 33.78
C GLU A 15 -31.93 -6.36 32.85
N ASP A 16 -32.59 -6.09 31.70
CA ASP A 16 -33.04 -4.72 31.36
C ASP A 16 -33.95 -4.70 30.11
N SER A 17 -35.22 -4.32 30.26
CA SER A 17 -36.10 -3.99 29.12
C SER A 17 -37.39 -3.26 29.54
N SER A 18 -37.30 -2.00 29.96
CA SER A 18 -38.49 -1.16 30.12
C SER A 18 -39.03 -0.67 28.77
N LEU A 19 -40.03 -1.33 28.17
CA LEU A 19 -40.97 -0.70 27.21
C LEU A 19 -42.20 -1.57 26.83
N GLY A 20 -43.35 -1.27 27.45
CA GLY A 20 -44.67 -1.18 26.80
C GLY A 20 -45.31 -2.37 26.05
N ASN A 21 -46.21 -3.08 26.75
CA ASN A 21 -47.50 -3.60 26.26
C ASN A 21 -47.56 -4.51 25.01
N VAL A 22 -47.55 -5.83 25.24
CA VAL A 22 -48.42 -6.79 24.51
C VAL A 22 -49.11 -7.70 25.55
N SER A 23 -50.35 -8.13 25.28
CA SER A 23 -51.23 -8.83 26.23
C SER A 23 -50.81 -10.27 26.54
N TRP A 24 -50.75 -10.62 27.83
CA TRP A 24 -50.50 -11.99 28.32
C TRP A 24 -51.79 -12.68 28.76
N SER A 25 -52.28 -13.65 27.98
CA SER A 25 -53.44 -14.46 28.38
C SER A 25 -53.57 -15.83 27.70
N ARG A 26 -52.52 -16.67 27.74
CA ARG A 26 -52.60 -18.16 27.64
C ARG A 26 -51.22 -18.85 27.79
N LEU A 27 -50.74 -19.01 29.03
CA LEU A 27 -49.59 -19.87 29.33
C LEU A 27 -49.64 -20.38 30.79
N SER A 28 -50.41 -21.45 31.02
CA SER A 28 -50.36 -22.25 32.27
C SER A 28 -51.15 -23.56 32.09
N ALA A 29 -50.49 -24.60 31.57
CA ALA A 29 -50.81 -26.03 31.72
C ALA A 29 -49.81 -26.90 30.94
N VAL A 30 -49.69 -28.17 31.33
CA VAL A 30 -49.02 -29.28 30.59
C VAL A 30 -47.50 -29.12 30.37
N LEU A 31 -46.76 -29.14 31.48
CA LEU A 31 -45.48 -29.84 31.57
C LEU A 31 -45.53 -30.76 32.79
N ASP A 32 -46.05 -31.98 32.60
CA ASP A 32 -45.97 -33.04 33.61
C ASP A 32 -46.27 -34.42 32.98
N TRP A 33 -45.88 -35.50 33.68
CA TRP A 33 -45.98 -36.93 33.32
C TRP A 33 -45.19 -37.40 32.08
N THR A 34 -44.51 -38.57 32.09
CA THR A 34 -44.09 -39.50 33.18
C THR A 34 -43.03 -40.45 32.60
N ASP A 35 -42.11 -40.97 33.42
CA ASP A 35 -41.60 -42.33 33.23
C ASP A 35 -41.08 -42.92 34.56
N ASP A 36 -41.41 -44.19 34.83
CA ASP A 36 -41.16 -44.92 36.09
C ASP A 36 -41.35 -46.43 35.77
N SER A 37 -40.53 -47.42 36.19
CA SER A 37 -39.63 -47.52 37.35
C SER A 37 -38.60 -48.66 37.21
N THR A 38 -37.41 -48.50 37.81
CA THR A 38 -36.58 -49.57 38.45
C THR A 38 -36.05 -50.75 37.57
N VAL A 39 -35.08 -51.61 37.96
CA VAL A 39 -34.67 -52.20 39.27
C VAL A 39 -33.14 -52.25 39.45
N GLY A 40 -32.69 -52.18 40.72
CA GLY A 40 -31.30 -52.36 41.19
C GLY A 40 -30.88 -53.83 41.33
N PRO A 41 -30.43 -54.33 42.51
CA PRO A 41 -30.45 -53.75 43.88
C PRO A 41 -29.10 -53.05 44.21
N ALA A 42 -28.63 -52.79 45.44
CA ALA A 42 -29.06 -53.01 46.83
C ALA A 42 -28.37 -51.95 47.75
N ASP A 43 -28.73 -51.66 49.00
CA ASP A 43 -29.90 -51.96 49.85
C ASP A 43 -30.06 -50.77 50.85
N GLY A 44 -30.97 -50.83 51.83
CA GLY A 44 -31.12 -49.78 52.84
C GLY A 44 -32.50 -49.70 53.51
N GLN A 45 -32.73 -50.55 54.50
CA GLN A 45 -33.85 -50.54 55.46
C GLN A 45 -34.14 -49.12 56.08
N GLN A 46 -35.34 -48.73 56.54
CA GLN A 46 -36.50 -49.49 57.06
C GLN A 46 -37.79 -48.61 57.26
N LEU A 47 -39.00 -49.22 57.28
CA LEU A 47 -40.30 -48.75 57.88
C LEU A 47 -41.03 -47.49 57.29
N VAL A 48 -42.37 -47.30 57.29
CA VAL A 48 -43.58 -48.15 57.54
C VAL A 48 -44.87 -47.54 56.90
N GLY A 49 -45.69 -48.36 56.22
CA GLY A 49 -47.18 -48.40 56.19
C GLY A 49 -48.06 -47.21 55.67
N ARG A 50 -49.35 -47.39 55.30
CA ARG A 50 -50.18 -48.60 55.04
C ARG A 50 -51.56 -48.27 54.38
N LEU A 51 -52.16 -49.24 53.65
CA LEU A 51 -53.57 -49.37 53.13
C LEU A 51 -53.84 -48.70 51.73
N LYS A 52 -54.28 -49.38 50.63
CA LYS A 52 -55.37 -50.36 50.27
C LYS A 52 -56.68 -49.68 49.78
N PRO A 53 -57.51 -50.27 48.87
CA PRO A 53 -57.37 -51.41 47.91
C PRO A 53 -57.30 -50.93 46.42
N ARG A 54 -57.25 -51.70 45.31
CA ARG A 54 -57.29 -53.14 44.88
C ARG A 54 -58.64 -53.81 44.47
N LYS A 55 -59.07 -53.66 43.19
CA LYS A 55 -60.00 -54.50 42.38
C LYS A 55 -60.04 -53.97 40.90
N GLN A 56 -60.46 -54.63 39.80
CA GLN A 56 -60.85 -56.03 39.45
C GLN A 56 -60.81 -56.25 37.90
N GLN A 57 -60.55 -57.49 37.41
CA GLN A 57 -61.00 -58.29 36.19
C GLN A 57 -61.53 -57.60 34.88
N GLN A 58 -61.43 -58.17 33.65
CA GLN A 58 -61.89 -59.51 33.17
C GLN A 58 -61.15 -60.12 31.92
N GLU A 59 -61.64 -61.28 31.42
CA GLU A 59 -61.16 -62.18 30.34
C GLU A 59 -60.82 -61.53 28.96
N VAL A 60 -59.96 -62.04 28.05
CA VAL A 60 -59.44 -63.39 27.64
C VAL A 60 -60.15 -64.04 26.43
N GLN A 61 -59.39 -64.32 25.36
CA GLN A 61 -59.63 -65.42 24.39
C GLN A 61 -58.29 -65.89 23.76
N GLU A 62 -58.25 -67.09 23.19
CA GLU A 62 -57.02 -67.89 22.99
C GLU A 62 -56.48 -67.95 21.55
N SER A 63 -55.17 -68.22 21.40
CA SER A 63 -54.65 -69.31 20.54
C SER A 63 -53.14 -69.54 20.76
N ASN A 64 -52.65 -70.73 20.37
CA ASN A 64 -51.30 -71.25 20.67
C ASN A 64 -50.49 -71.47 19.35
N PRO A 65 -49.21 -71.95 19.31
CA PRO A 65 -48.19 -71.22 18.56
C PRO A 65 -47.46 -72.03 17.48
N ARG A 66 -46.92 -71.34 16.47
CA ARG A 66 -45.80 -71.83 15.64
C ARG A 66 -45.06 -70.67 14.95
N GLU A 67 -43.83 -70.95 14.53
CA GLU A 67 -42.86 -70.06 13.86
C GLU A 67 -42.12 -69.04 14.76
N LYS A 68 -40.93 -69.47 15.20
CA LYS A 68 -39.77 -68.62 15.52
C LYS A 68 -38.68 -68.90 14.47
N VAL A 69 -37.63 -68.06 14.47
CA VAL A 69 -36.37 -68.19 13.70
C VAL A 69 -36.44 -67.73 12.23
N ALA A 70 -36.40 -66.41 12.01
CA ALA A 70 -35.95 -65.82 10.72
C ALA A 70 -35.55 -64.32 10.76
N THR A 71 -35.79 -63.55 11.83
CA THR A 71 -35.85 -62.07 11.74
C THR A 71 -34.88 -61.24 12.62
N GLU A 72 -34.23 -61.81 13.64
CA GLU A 72 -33.54 -61.00 14.68
C GLU A 72 -32.12 -60.49 14.31
N THR A 73 -31.52 -60.90 13.18
CA THR A 73 -30.11 -60.61 12.86
C THR A 73 -29.85 -59.35 12.04
N ASN A 74 -30.87 -58.73 11.42
CA ASN A 74 -30.71 -57.50 10.64
C ASN A 74 -30.93 -56.22 11.46
N GLU A 75 -31.98 -56.16 12.30
CA GLU A 75 -32.30 -54.94 13.07
C GLU A 75 -31.12 -54.43 13.91
N GLY A 76 -30.34 -55.34 14.53
CA GLY A 76 -29.18 -54.94 15.35
C GLY A 76 -28.10 -54.24 14.52
N LYS A 77 -27.88 -54.66 13.27
CA LYS A 77 -26.92 -54.03 12.36
C LYS A 77 -27.44 -52.72 11.80
N GLU A 78 -28.73 -52.62 11.46
CA GLU A 78 -29.34 -51.35 11.06
C GLU A 78 -29.31 -50.34 12.22
N LYS A 79 -29.75 -50.72 13.42
CA LYS A 79 -29.77 -49.83 14.61
C LYS A 79 -28.36 -49.38 15.00
N MET A 80 -27.32 -50.20 14.81
CA MET A 80 -25.93 -49.80 14.99
C MET A 80 -25.43 -48.86 13.87
N THR A 81 -25.74 -49.18 12.60
CA THR A 81 -25.32 -48.37 11.44
C THR A 81 -25.99 -46.99 11.46
N ILE A 82 -27.29 -46.92 11.80
CA ILE A 82 -28.04 -45.68 12.00
C ILE A 82 -27.45 -44.86 13.16
N LYS A 83 -27.07 -45.48 14.28
CA LYS A 83 -26.39 -44.77 15.38
C LYS A 83 -25.03 -44.20 14.94
N ILE A 84 -24.25 -44.94 14.14
CA ILE A 84 -22.98 -44.44 13.59
C ILE A 84 -23.23 -43.30 12.59
N LEU A 85 -24.22 -43.43 11.71
CA LEU A 85 -24.63 -42.36 10.79
C LEU A 85 -25.08 -41.09 11.54
N LEU A 86 -25.87 -41.24 12.61
CA LEU A 86 -26.33 -40.12 13.44
C LEU A 86 -25.18 -39.44 14.18
N HIS A 87 -24.20 -40.19 14.70
CA HIS A 87 -23.01 -39.59 15.32
C HIS A 87 -22.12 -38.92 14.26
N ALA A 88 -21.96 -39.51 13.08
CA ALA A 88 -21.24 -38.89 11.96
C ALA A 88 -21.94 -37.62 11.46
N LEU A 89 -23.27 -37.63 11.33
CA LEU A 89 -24.09 -36.45 11.00
C LEU A 89 -24.01 -35.38 12.09
N ALA A 90 -24.02 -35.75 13.36
CA ALA A 90 -23.85 -34.81 14.47
C ALA A 90 -22.43 -34.21 14.47
N PHE A 91 -21.39 -35.00 14.22
CA PHE A 91 -20.01 -34.52 14.11
C PHE A 91 -19.81 -33.64 12.87
N LEU A 92 -20.47 -33.98 11.75
CA LEU A 92 -20.50 -33.17 10.52
C LEU A 92 -21.26 -31.86 10.77
N LEU A 93 -22.41 -31.88 11.44
CA LEU A 93 -23.17 -30.69 11.84
C LEU A 93 -22.37 -29.80 12.78
N VAL A 94 -21.71 -30.36 13.80
CA VAL A 94 -20.83 -29.59 14.71
C VAL A 94 -19.63 -29.03 13.94
N SER A 95 -19.03 -29.78 13.02
CA SER A 95 -17.94 -29.30 12.16
C SER A 95 -18.40 -28.19 11.20
N ILE A 96 -19.60 -28.31 10.65
CA ILE A 96 -20.25 -27.28 9.82
C ILE A 96 -20.60 -26.06 10.66
N ILE A 97 -21.11 -26.21 11.88
CA ILE A 97 -21.41 -25.10 12.81
C ILE A 97 -20.12 -24.39 13.22
N ILE A 98 -19.03 -25.10 13.49
CA ILE A 98 -17.71 -24.51 13.77
C ILE A 98 -17.14 -23.81 12.52
N ALA A 99 -17.32 -24.38 11.32
CA ALA A 99 -16.91 -23.73 10.07
C ALA A 99 -17.76 -22.50 9.72
N TYR A 100 -19.07 -22.51 10.02
CA TYR A 100 -19.97 -21.37 9.88
C TYR A 100 -19.70 -20.31 10.96
N SER A 101 -19.32 -20.70 12.18
CA SER A 101 -18.89 -19.81 13.26
C SER A 101 -17.54 -19.13 12.97
N LYS A 102 -16.83 -19.54 11.91
CA LYS A 102 -15.65 -18.85 11.36
C LYS A 102 -15.97 -17.99 10.12
N ARG A 103 -17.25 -17.83 9.74
CA ARG A 103 -17.68 -16.76 8.85
C ARG A 103 -17.84 -15.47 9.67
N GLY A 104 -17.47 -14.34 9.08
CA GLY A 104 -17.27 -13.07 9.79
C GLY A 104 -18.43 -12.72 10.72
N SER A 105 -18.14 -12.62 12.02
CA SER A 105 -18.90 -11.78 12.92
C SER A 105 -18.37 -10.35 12.80
N CYS A 106 -19.24 -9.36 12.99
CA CYS A 106 -18.78 -8.03 13.41
C CYS A 106 -17.97 -8.16 14.71
N MET A 107 -16.90 -7.36 14.86
CA MET A 107 -16.13 -7.29 16.10
C MET A 107 -17.10 -7.09 17.28
N SER A 108 -17.06 -8.01 18.25
CA SER A 108 -17.96 -7.95 19.40
C SER A 108 -17.56 -6.84 20.36
N ILE A 109 -18.48 -6.35 21.20
CA ILE A 109 -18.14 -5.33 22.23
C ILE A 109 -17.04 -5.86 23.18
N ALA A 110 -17.04 -7.17 23.46
CA ALA A 110 -15.99 -7.81 24.25
C ALA A 110 -14.62 -7.80 23.54
N GLU A 111 -14.60 -8.10 22.25
CA GLU A 111 -13.37 -8.07 21.42
C GLU A 111 -12.86 -6.64 21.20
N LYS A 112 -13.76 -5.67 20.98
CA LYS A 112 -13.41 -4.25 20.91
C LYS A 112 -12.76 -3.79 22.23
N LYS A 113 -13.31 -4.20 23.37
CA LYS A 113 -12.73 -3.97 24.70
C LYS A 113 -11.37 -4.68 24.88
N GLU A 114 -11.22 -5.91 24.42
CA GLU A 114 -9.94 -6.64 24.43
C GLU A 114 -8.87 -5.87 23.62
N TYR A 115 -9.22 -5.35 22.45
CA TYR A 115 -8.32 -4.54 21.63
C TYR A 115 -7.95 -3.19 22.26
N LYS A 116 -8.89 -2.52 22.96
CA LYS A 116 -8.59 -1.34 23.78
C LYS A 116 -7.60 -1.66 24.91
N GLU A 117 -7.82 -2.73 25.65
CA GLU A 117 -6.95 -3.17 26.75
C GLU A 117 -5.56 -3.61 26.26
N LYS A 118 -5.50 -4.25 25.09
CA LYS A 118 -4.25 -4.60 24.38
C LYS A 118 -3.48 -3.36 23.92
N VAL A 119 -4.15 -2.33 23.38
CA VAL A 119 -3.50 -1.05 23.04
C VAL A 119 -2.97 -0.33 24.28
N LEU A 120 -3.71 -0.37 25.39
CA LEU A 120 -3.27 0.21 26.67
C LEU A 120 -2.02 -0.51 27.23
N GLU A 121 -1.98 -1.85 27.17
CA GLU A 121 -0.81 -2.65 27.53
C GLU A 121 0.40 -2.32 26.64
N MET A 122 0.20 -2.26 25.32
CA MET A 122 1.26 -1.91 24.36
C MET A 122 1.80 -0.50 24.60
N PHE A 123 0.94 0.49 24.84
CA PHE A 123 1.37 1.84 25.23
C PHE A 123 2.28 1.79 26.46
N TYR A 124 1.87 1.11 27.53
CA TYR A 124 2.67 1.03 28.76
C TYR A 124 3.96 0.21 28.61
N HIS A 125 3.99 -0.81 27.75
CA HIS A 125 5.22 -1.52 27.38
C HIS A 125 6.26 -0.56 26.78
N GLY A 126 5.84 0.33 25.86
CA GLY A 126 6.72 1.35 25.30
C GLY A 126 7.07 2.48 26.29
N TYR A 127 6.06 3.07 26.94
CA TYR A 127 6.24 4.23 27.81
C TYR A 127 7.08 3.89 29.05
N ASN A 128 6.84 2.75 29.69
CA ASN A 128 7.65 2.32 30.83
C ASN A 128 9.08 1.97 30.40
N ALA A 129 9.29 1.43 29.20
CA ALA A 129 10.63 1.21 28.65
C ALA A 129 11.37 2.52 28.39
N TYR A 130 10.69 3.58 27.91
CA TYR A 130 11.28 4.93 27.84
C TYR A 130 11.61 5.47 29.24
N MET A 131 10.65 5.44 30.18
CA MET A 131 10.82 5.97 31.53
C MET A 131 11.87 5.24 32.37
N THR A 132 12.18 3.97 32.04
CA THR A 132 13.21 3.17 32.73
C THR A 132 14.59 3.26 32.06
N ASN A 133 14.65 3.27 30.73
CA ASN A 133 15.91 3.08 29.99
C ASN A 133 16.40 4.32 29.23
N ALA A 134 15.52 5.29 28.95
CA ALA A 134 15.84 6.46 28.12
C ALA A 134 15.75 7.78 28.89
N TYR A 135 14.71 8.00 29.69
CA TYR A 135 14.54 9.25 30.45
C TYR A 135 15.82 9.60 31.24
N PRO A 136 16.37 10.84 31.14
CA PRO A 136 15.79 12.06 30.55
C PRO A 136 16.23 12.38 29.10
N ALA A 137 16.62 11.37 28.30
CA ALA A 137 16.87 11.55 26.87
C ALA A 137 15.58 11.90 26.10
N ASP A 138 15.72 12.37 24.86
CA ASP A 138 14.56 12.78 24.04
C ASP A 138 13.79 11.59 23.45
N GLU A 139 14.50 10.54 23.00
CA GLU A 139 13.94 9.32 22.40
C GLU A 139 14.52 8.04 23.02
N LEU A 140 13.86 6.90 22.79
CA LEU A 140 14.32 5.57 23.16
C LEU A 140 14.96 4.85 21.97
N MET A 141 16.07 4.15 22.21
CA MET A 141 16.66 3.16 21.32
C MET A 141 16.28 1.76 21.84
N PRO A 142 15.25 1.12 21.25
CA PRO A 142 14.51 0.00 21.85
C PRO A 142 15.15 -1.39 21.62
N LEU A 143 16.14 -1.50 20.74
CA LEU A 143 16.96 -2.71 20.56
C LEU A 143 18.17 -2.70 21.49
N SER A 144 18.77 -1.53 21.73
CA SER A 144 19.90 -1.37 22.68
C SER A 144 19.50 -0.90 24.08
N CYS A 145 18.20 -0.78 24.36
CA CYS A 145 17.62 -0.47 25.68
C CYS A 145 18.25 0.76 26.36
N ARG A 146 18.30 1.90 25.63
CA ARG A 146 18.97 3.13 26.10
C ARG A 146 18.35 4.39 25.49
N GLY A 147 18.61 5.55 26.09
CA GLY A 147 18.21 6.84 25.51
C GLY A 147 19.05 7.25 24.30
N ARG A 148 18.44 7.96 23.35
CA ARG A 148 19.13 8.69 22.27
C ARG A 148 19.48 10.11 22.72
N ILE A 149 20.76 10.45 22.71
CA ILE A 149 21.29 11.73 23.19
C ILE A 149 22.08 12.39 22.05
N ARG A 150 21.52 13.48 21.50
CA ARG A 150 22.13 14.17 20.35
C ARG A 150 23.58 14.61 20.62
N GLY A 151 24.48 14.16 19.74
CA GLY A 151 25.93 14.33 19.87
C GLY A 151 26.67 13.17 20.55
N VAL A 152 25.98 12.11 20.97
CA VAL A 152 26.58 10.85 21.46
C VAL A 152 26.47 9.77 20.38
N GLU A 153 25.29 9.61 19.78
CA GLU A 153 25.09 8.72 18.62
C GLU A 153 25.57 9.35 17.31
N PRO A 154 25.85 8.52 16.28
CA PRO A 154 25.89 8.99 14.89
C PRO A 154 24.60 9.73 14.52
N ASP A 155 24.78 10.85 13.84
CA ASP A 155 23.73 11.77 13.40
C ASP A 155 22.82 11.13 12.33
N ARG A 156 21.49 11.28 12.47
CA ARG A 156 20.48 10.86 11.49
C ARG A 156 20.19 11.96 10.44
N GLY A 157 20.89 13.09 10.48
CA GLY A 157 20.62 14.26 9.66
C GLY A 157 19.45 15.07 10.19
N ASP A 158 18.63 15.64 9.30
CA ASP A 158 17.48 16.51 9.63
C ASP A 158 16.53 15.91 10.69
N ILE A 159 16.48 14.57 10.82
CA ILE A 159 15.69 13.84 11.83
C ILE A 159 16.12 14.20 13.26
N ASP A 160 17.41 14.39 13.53
CA ASP A 160 17.90 14.71 14.87
C ASP A 160 17.73 16.20 15.24
N ASP A 161 17.29 17.07 14.32
CA ASP A 161 16.93 18.46 14.66
C ASP A 161 15.66 18.57 15.52
N ALA A 162 14.88 17.48 15.67
CA ALA A 162 13.82 17.36 16.67
C ALA A 162 14.36 17.22 18.11
N LEU A 163 15.62 16.82 18.29
CA LEU A 163 16.20 16.50 19.60
C LEU A 163 16.91 17.73 20.20
N GLY A 164 16.19 18.44 21.07
CA GLY A 164 16.65 19.66 21.75
C GLY A 164 17.18 19.46 23.17
N LYS A 165 17.32 18.22 23.65
CA LYS A 165 17.67 17.83 25.04
C LYS A 165 16.65 18.33 26.06
N PHE A 166 15.37 18.23 25.69
CA PHE A 166 14.22 18.76 26.43
C PHE A 166 13.22 17.68 26.89
N GLN A 167 13.60 16.41 26.82
CA GLN A 167 12.77 15.25 27.22
C GLN A 167 11.58 15.05 26.28
N LEU A 168 11.84 15.11 24.95
CA LEU A 168 10.84 15.09 23.88
C LEU A 168 9.67 14.12 24.13
N THR A 169 9.94 12.81 24.21
CA THR A 169 8.90 11.78 24.41
C THR A 169 8.05 12.03 25.65
N LEU A 170 8.61 12.59 26.74
CA LEU A 170 7.83 12.88 27.96
C LEU A 170 6.81 14.01 27.75
N ILE A 171 7.19 15.06 27.02
CA ILE A 171 6.32 16.22 26.72
C ILE A 171 5.25 15.81 25.71
N ASP A 172 5.66 15.08 24.66
CA ASP A 172 4.83 14.65 23.53
C ASP A 172 3.72 13.68 23.99
N THR A 173 4.00 12.85 25.00
CA THR A 173 3.07 11.85 25.56
C THR A 173 2.06 12.44 26.57
N LEU A 174 2.20 13.71 26.97
CA LEU A 174 1.44 14.28 28.10
C LEU A 174 -0.07 14.10 27.97
N ASP A 175 -0.68 14.56 26.86
CA ASP A 175 -2.13 14.49 26.71
C ASP A 175 -2.63 13.08 26.37
N THR A 176 -1.79 12.21 25.81
CA THR A 176 -2.09 10.78 25.66
C THR A 176 -2.40 10.10 27.00
N LEU A 177 -1.58 10.32 28.04
CA LEU A 177 -1.79 9.70 29.36
C LEU A 177 -3.20 9.95 29.91
N ALA A 178 -3.70 11.17 29.74
CA ALA A 178 -5.04 11.56 30.15
C ALA A 178 -6.15 11.06 29.20
N VAL A 179 -5.89 10.96 27.89
CA VAL A 179 -6.82 10.30 26.92
C VAL A 179 -7.00 8.82 27.26
N LEU A 180 -5.93 8.13 27.68
CA LEU A 180 -5.94 6.73 28.14
C LEU A 180 -6.61 6.53 29.51
N GLY A 181 -6.93 7.63 30.21
CA GLY A 181 -7.61 7.64 31.51
C GLY A 181 -6.70 7.70 32.74
N ASP A 182 -5.36 7.63 32.58
CA ASP A 182 -4.43 7.66 33.72
C ASP A 182 -4.09 9.09 34.16
N VAL A 183 -5.00 9.66 34.93
CA VAL A 183 -4.84 10.98 35.58
C VAL A 183 -3.67 10.98 36.59
N ALA A 184 -3.30 9.83 37.15
CA ALA A 184 -2.25 9.73 38.17
C ALA A 184 -0.85 9.81 37.55
N GLU A 185 -0.59 9.03 36.50
CA GLU A 185 0.64 9.12 35.73
C GLU A 185 0.72 10.44 34.96
N PHE A 186 -0.41 10.96 34.44
CA PHE A 186 -0.45 12.31 33.86
C PHE A 186 -0.01 13.39 34.87
N ASN A 187 -0.59 13.43 36.07
CA ASN A 187 -0.17 14.35 37.15
C ASN A 187 1.31 14.20 37.50
N LYS A 188 1.85 12.96 37.52
CA LYS A 188 3.27 12.69 37.73
C LYS A 188 4.15 13.21 36.57
N ALA A 189 3.77 12.96 35.32
CA ALA A 189 4.49 13.42 34.13
C ALA A 189 4.48 14.95 34.01
N VAL A 190 3.34 15.60 34.24
CA VAL A 190 3.21 17.07 34.28
C VAL A 190 4.14 17.67 35.35
N ARG A 191 4.16 17.11 36.56
CA ARG A 191 5.09 17.53 37.63
C ARG A 191 6.55 17.30 37.27
N LEU A 192 6.87 16.22 36.56
CA LEU A 192 8.22 15.93 36.10
C LEU A 192 8.66 16.99 35.09
N VAL A 193 7.89 17.19 34.01
CA VAL A 193 8.09 18.24 33.00
C VAL A 193 8.31 19.61 33.66
N ILE A 194 7.42 20.01 34.57
CA ILE A 194 7.52 21.29 35.31
C ILE A 194 8.89 21.46 35.96
N ASN A 195 9.39 20.43 36.66
CA ASN A 195 10.60 20.48 37.45
C ASN A 195 11.91 20.26 36.66
N THR A 196 11.90 19.49 35.58
CA THR A 196 13.14 19.03 34.91
C THR A 196 13.39 19.61 33.52
N VAL A 197 12.37 20.11 32.82
CA VAL A 197 12.53 20.65 31.46
C VAL A 197 12.99 22.11 31.49
N SER A 198 14.04 22.42 30.74
CA SER A 198 14.54 23.78 30.49
C SER A 198 14.86 23.96 29.01
N PHE A 199 14.56 25.13 28.46
CA PHE A 199 14.83 25.49 27.06
C PHE A 199 16.03 26.43 26.89
N ASP A 200 16.80 26.70 27.96
CA ASP A 200 17.97 27.59 27.90
C ASP A 200 19.27 26.90 27.43
N THR A 201 19.13 26.01 26.45
CA THR A 201 20.17 25.15 25.90
C THR A 201 20.82 25.77 24.66
N ASP A 202 22.16 25.73 24.59
CA ASP A 202 22.90 26.09 23.39
C ASP A 202 22.84 24.93 22.38
N ILE A 203 21.75 24.88 21.64
CA ILE A 203 21.46 23.83 20.65
C ILE A 203 20.57 24.40 19.55
N VAL A 204 20.84 24.00 18.31
CA VAL A 204 20.02 24.34 17.14
C VAL A 204 18.96 23.26 16.97
N VAL A 205 17.69 23.67 16.85
CA VAL A 205 16.54 22.76 16.66
C VAL A 205 15.72 23.16 15.44
N SER A 206 14.96 22.20 14.90
CA SER A 206 13.93 22.44 13.89
C SER A 206 12.78 23.23 14.51
N VAL A 207 12.43 24.34 13.87
CA VAL A 207 11.31 25.21 14.29
C VAL A 207 9.97 24.49 14.12
N PHE A 208 9.87 23.63 13.10
CA PHE A 208 8.68 22.82 12.81
C PHE A 208 8.46 21.74 13.88
N GLU A 209 9.44 20.86 14.09
CA GLU A 209 9.35 19.75 15.07
C GLU A 209 9.15 20.29 16.50
N THR A 210 9.89 21.36 16.86
CA THR A 210 9.75 22.00 18.18
C THR A 210 8.39 22.69 18.35
N ASN A 211 7.78 23.19 17.27
CA ASN A 211 6.41 23.72 17.34
C ASN A 211 5.39 22.59 17.54
N ILE A 212 5.38 21.58 16.67
CA ILE A 212 4.31 20.58 16.67
C ILE A 212 4.36 19.65 17.89
N ARG A 213 5.55 19.22 18.34
CA ARG A 213 5.71 18.28 19.48
C ARG A 213 5.87 18.96 20.83
N ILE A 214 6.79 19.93 20.93
CA ILE A 214 7.12 20.55 22.24
C ILE A 214 6.12 21.64 22.60
N LEU A 215 5.89 22.62 21.73
CA LEU A 215 4.89 23.63 21.99
C LEU A 215 3.47 23.01 21.95
N GLY A 216 3.19 22.13 20.98
CA GLY A 216 1.95 21.35 20.92
C GLY A 216 1.69 20.51 22.18
N GLY A 217 2.63 19.66 22.59
CA GLY A 217 2.46 18.78 23.77
C GLY A 217 2.31 19.55 25.09
N LEU A 218 3.01 20.68 25.26
CA LEU A 218 2.80 21.59 26.39
C LEU A 218 1.41 22.25 26.37
N LEU A 219 0.91 22.64 25.19
CA LEU A 219 -0.41 23.26 25.03
C LEU A 219 -1.56 22.26 25.19
N GLY A 220 -1.42 21.03 24.66
CA GLY A 220 -2.37 19.93 24.87
C GLY A 220 -2.39 19.48 26.33
N GLY A 221 -1.20 19.29 26.93
CA GLY A 221 -1.07 19.02 28.37
C GLY A 221 -1.68 20.13 29.23
N HIS A 222 -1.50 21.41 28.87
CA HIS A 222 -2.16 22.54 29.52
C HIS A 222 -3.69 22.49 29.38
N ALA A 223 -4.21 22.28 28.17
CA ALA A 223 -5.65 22.21 27.89
C ALA A 223 -6.33 21.12 28.71
N VAL A 224 -5.72 19.93 28.76
CA VAL A 224 -6.24 18.78 29.49
C VAL A 224 -6.11 18.98 31.00
N ALA A 225 -4.99 19.52 31.50
CA ALA A 225 -4.84 19.81 32.92
C ALA A 225 -5.82 20.89 33.42
N ALA A 226 -6.10 21.91 32.60
CA ALA A 226 -7.14 22.91 32.87
C ALA A 226 -8.53 22.27 32.87
N HIS A 227 -8.88 21.48 31.86
CA HIS A 227 -10.18 20.81 31.76
C HIS A 227 -10.45 19.84 32.93
N LEU A 228 -9.46 19.04 33.33
CA LEU A 228 -9.58 18.12 34.46
C LEU A 228 -9.69 18.87 35.80
N LYS A 229 -9.02 20.03 35.94
CA LYS A 229 -9.15 20.92 37.10
C LYS A 229 -10.55 21.53 37.19
N GLU A 230 -11.09 22.05 36.07
CA GLU A 230 -12.47 22.56 35.96
C GLU A 230 -13.51 21.46 36.25
N GLY A 231 -13.26 20.24 35.76
CA GLY A 231 -14.03 19.03 36.06
C GLY A 231 -13.86 18.49 37.49
N GLY A 232 -13.19 19.23 38.39
CA GLY A 232 -13.10 18.92 39.82
C GLY A 232 -12.20 17.74 40.19
N ARG A 233 -11.32 17.25 39.29
CA ARG A 233 -10.38 16.15 39.60
C ARG A 233 -9.43 16.56 40.73
N PRO A 234 -9.38 15.85 41.88
CA PRO A 234 -8.53 16.20 43.02
C PRO A 234 -7.04 16.28 42.67
N GLU A 235 -6.57 15.40 41.78
CA GLU A 235 -5.16 15.18 41.43
C GLU A 235 -4.50 16.42 40.82
N LEU A 236 -5.28 17.32 40.22
CA LEU A 236 -4.81 18.50 39.49
C LEU A 236 -5.36 19.84 40.02
N GLN A 237 -6.03 19.87 41.18
CA GLN A 237 -6.49 21.16 41.76
C GLN A 237 -5.35 22.14 42.05
N TRP A 238 -4.15 21.61 42.30
CA TRP A 238 -2.91 22.38 42.49
C TRP A 238 -2.41 23.08 41.22
N TYR A 239 -2.76 22.59 40.03
CA TYR A 239 -2.21 23.06 38.75
C TYR A 239 -2.57 24.51 38.47
N ASN A 240 -1.60 25.33 38.13
CA ASN A 240 -1.74 26.78 37.98
C ASN A 240 -0.97 27.30 36.76
N ASN A 241 -1.25 26.70 35.60
CA ASN A 241 -0.78 27.12 34.26
C ASN A 241 0.73 26.96 34.01
N GLU A 242 1.45 26.15 34.80
CA GLU A 242 2.92 26.03 34.71
C GLU A 242 3.39 25.47 33.35
N LEU A 243 2.60 24.62 32.70
CA LEU A 243 2.86 24.15 31.33
C LEU A 243 2.68 25.26 30.29
N LEU A 244 1.71 26.16 30.48
CA LEU A 244 1.52 27.34 29.62
C LEU A 244 2.66 28.34 29.80
N ASP A 245 3.24 28.46 31.00
CA ASP A 245 4.44 29.28 31.20
C ASP A 245 5.69 28.69 30.53
N LYS A 246 5.83 27.36 30.48
CA LYS A 246 6.81 26.71 29.61
C LYS A 246 6.51 26.89 28.12
N ALA A 247 5.24 26.82 27.71
CA ALA A 247 4.82 27.09 26.35
C ALA A 247 5.18 28.53 25.89
N LYS A 248 5.07 29.51 26.80
CA LYS A 248 5.56 30.88 26.57
C LYS A 248 7.08 30.93 26.41
N ASP A 249 7.87 30.23 27.24
CA ASP A 249 9.34 30.22 27.12
C ASP A 249 9.80 29.63 25.78
N ILE A 250 9.34 28.44 25.41
CA ILE A 250 9.72 27.84 24.11
C ILE A 250 9.17 28.66 22.93
N GLY A 251 7.93 29.15 22.99
CA GLY A 251 7.36 30.02 21.96
C GLY A 251 8.18 31.29 21.74
N ASN A 252 8.63 31.95 22.82
CA ASN A 252 9.51 33.12 22.74
C ASN A 252 10.88 32.80 22.11
N ARG A 253 11.41 31.59 22.33
CA ARG A 253 12.67 31.12 21.71
C ARG A 253 12.53 30.77 20.24
N LEU A 254 11.33 30.41 19.78
CA LEU A 254 11.01 30.22 18.36
C LEU A 254 10.76 31.55 17.62
N LEU A 255 10.25 32.61 18.28
CA LEU A 255 9.95 33.90 17.63
C LEU A 255 11.07 34.52 16.77
N PRO A 256 12.38 34.44 17.11
CA PRO A 256 13.48 34.91 16.26
C PRO A 256 13.47 34.34 14.84
N ALA A 257 13.01 33.10 14.65
CA ALA A 257 12.92 32.48 13.32
C ALA A 257 11.98 33.25 12.37
N PHE A 258 10.95 33.91 12.90
CA PHE A 258 9.94 34.65 12.14
C PHE A 258 10.38 36.08 11.77
N ASN A 259 11.67 36.39 11.90
CA ASN A 259 12.28 37.69 11.56
C ASN A 259 13.08 37.64 10.24
N SER A 260 12.72 36.74 9.32
CA SER A 260 13.17 36.81 7.93
C SER A 260 12.54 38.02 7.19
N PRO A 261 13.13 38.51 6.08
CA PRO A 261 12.57 39.58 5.26
C PRO A 261 11.16 39.31 4.72
N THR A 262 10.79 38.04 4.48
CA THR A 262 9.43 37.69 4.06
C THR A 262 8.46 37.53 5.22
N GLY A 263 8.97 37.25 6.43
CA GLY A 263 8.20 36.81 7.59
C GLY A 263 7.88 35.31 7.62
N ILE A 264 8.35 34.52 6.65
CA ILE A 264 8.31 33.05 6.67
C ILE A 264 9.44 32.56 7.60
N PRO A 265 9.21 31.61 8.53
CA PRO A 265 10.22 31.25 9.52
C PRO A 265 11.43 30.56 8.88
N TYR A 266 12.64 30.93 9.33
CA TYR A 266 13.82 30.07 9.16
C TYR A 266 13.50 28.65 9.69
N PRO A 267 13.95 27.57 9.03
CA PRO A 267 13.65 26.19 9.42
C PRO A 267 14.29 25.79 10.76
N ARG A 268 15.34 26.50 11.18
CA ARG A 268 16.19 26.18 12.34
C ARG A 268 16.43 27.41 13.20
N VAL A 269 16.53 27.22 14.51
CA VAL A 269 16.82 28.27 15.50
C VAL A 269 17.66 27.72 16.65
N ASN A 270 18.58 28.52 17.19
CA ASN A 270 19.28 28.17 18.43
C ASN A 270 18.42 28.58 19.64
N LEU A 271 18.15 27.66 20.57
CA LEU A 271 17.23 27.91 21.69
C LEU A 271 17.72 28.96 22.71
N LYS A 272 19.03 29.27 22.74
CA LYS A 272 19.64 30.28 23.61
C LYS A 272 19.97 31.58 22.89
N TYR A 273 20.40 31.51 21.63
CA TYR A 273 20.93 32.63 20.86
C TYR A 273 20.04 33.08 19.68
N GLY A 274 18.95 32.38 19.38
CA GLY A 274 18.03 32.71 18.30
C GLY A 274 18.62 32.41 16.91
N ILE A 275 18.54 33.38 16.00
CA ILE A 275 19.07 33.28 14.63
C ILE A 275 20.42 33.99 14.57
N ASN A 276 21.49 33.24 14.34
CA ASN A 276 22.84 33.77 14.11
C ASN A 276 23.06 34.07 12.60
N LYS A 277 24.24 34.60 12.25
CA LYS A 277 24.59 34.90 10.85
C LYS A 277 24.61 33.65 9.97
N GLU A 278 25.16 32.54 10.47
CA GLU A 278 25.31 31.28 9.75
C GLU A 278 23.95 30.66 9.35
N LEU A 279 23.01 30.58 10.30
CA LEU A 279 21.63 30.12 10.08
C LEU A 279 20.84 31.02 9.13
N SER A 280 21.16 32.33 9.06
CA SER A 280 20.47 33.26 8.16
C SER A 280 21.11 33.42 6.78
N THR A 281 22.38 33.02 6.58
CA THR A 281 23.07 33.12 5.29
C THR A 281 23.31 31.79 4.57
N SER A 282 23.38 30.66 5.28
CA SER A 282 23.59 29.34 4.66
C SER A 282 22.39 28.91 3.80
N SER A 283 22.64 28.10 2.76
CA SER A 283 21.56 27.56 1.90
C SER A 283 20.60 26.66 2.69
N THR A 284 21.13 25.80 3.55
CA THR A 284 20.38 24.92 4.46
C THR A 284 19.67 25.68 5.59
N GLY A 285 20.16 26.86 5.97
CA GLY A 285 19.50 27.76 6.92
C GLY A 285 18.43 28.64 6.27
N ARG A 286 18.52 28.94 4.97
CA ARG A 286 17.53 29.75 4.23
C ARG A 286 16.39 28.95 3.61
N SER A 287 16.59 27.65 3.37
CA SER A 287 15.66 26.77 2.66
C SER A 287 14.71 26.05 3.63
N THR A 288 13.41 26.35 3.60
CA THR A 288 12.38 25.67 4.41
C THR A 288 11.34 24.96 3.53
N CYS A 289 10.66 23.93 4.06
CA CYS A 289 9.57 23.25 3.34
C CYS A 289 8.20 23.92 3.55
N LEU A 290 7.19 23.59 2.73
CA LEU A 290 5.86 24.19 2.82
C LEU A 290 5.19 23.92 4.18
N SER A 291 5.18 22.66 4.63
CA SER A 291 4.71 22.28 5.98
C SER A 291 5.57 22.92 7.07
N CYS A 292 6.90 22.88 6.92
CA CYS A 292 7.88 23.43 7.85
C CYS A 292 7.64 24.92 8.17
N ALA A 293 7.10 25.67 7.21
CA ALA A 293 6.67 27.06 7.39
C ALA A 293 5.19 27.20 7.79
N GLY A 294 4.30 26.37 7.25
CA GLY A 294 2.84 26.50 7.41
C GLY A 294 2.29 26.05 8.76
N THR A 295 2.88 24.98 9.31
CA THR A 295 2.33 24.19 10.41
C THR A 295 2.75 24.76 11.76
N VAL A 296 2.28 25.99 12.01
CA VAL A 296 2.55 26.81 13.20
C VAL A 296 1.27 27.43 13.77
N LEU A 297 0.23 27.56 12.95
CA LEU A 297 -0.92 28.42 13.25
C LEU A 297 -1.78 27.96 14.43
N LEU A 298 -1.95 26.65 14.66
CA LEU A 298 -2.83 26.17 15.74
C LEU A 298 -2.19 26.42 17.11
N GLU A 299 -0.89 26.11 17.24
CA GLU A 299 -0.13 26.24 18.48
C GLU A 299 0.11 27.71 18.81
N PHE A 300 0.51 28.51 17.82
CA PHE A 300 0.73 29.95 18.01
C PHE A 300 -0.60 30.70 18.27
N ALA A 301 -1.73 30.23 17.73
CA ALA A 301 -3.05 30.74 18.12
C ALA A 301 -3.38 30.39 19.57
N ALA A 302 -3.32 29.10 19.95
CA ALA A 302 -3.61 28.65 21.31
C ALA A 302 -2.72 29.36 22.35
N LEU A 303 -1.41 29.45 22.08
CA LEU A 303 -0.46 30.20 22.90
C LEU A 303 -0.83 31.68 22.99
N SER A 304 -1.14 32.37 21.89
CA SER A 304 -1.60 33.77 21.92
C SER A 304 -2.85 33.96 22.77
N ARG A 305 -3.85 33.10 22.60
CA ARG A 305 -5.17 33.18 23.27
C ARG A 305 -5.03 32.99 24.78
N TRP A 306 -4.31 31.98 25.24
CA TRP A 306 -4.10 31.77 26.68
C TRP A 306 -3.05 32.70 27.31
N SER A 307 -2.03 33.15 26.57
CA SER A 307 -1.04 34.12 27.08
C SER A 307 -1.47 35.58 27.01
N GLN A 308 -2.56 35.88 26.28
CA GLN A 308 -3.02 37.23 25.93
C GLN A 308 -1.98 38.07 25.16
N ASN A 309 -0.99 37.43 24.54
CA ASN A 309 0.01 38.08 23.68
C ASN A 309 -0.28 37.78 22.20
N ALA A 310 -0.72 38.78 21.43
CA ALA A 310 -1.08 38.61 20.02
C ALA A 310 0.07 38.22 19.08
N THR A 311 1.33 38.39 19.52
CA THR A 311 2.53 38.28 18.67
C THR A 311 2.62 36.94 17.94
N PHE A 312 2.34 35.82 18.63
CA PHE A 312 2.46 34.48 18.06
C PHE A 312 1.45 34.29 16.92
N GLU A 313 0.15 34.42 17.19
CA GLU A 313 -0.88 34.25 16.17
C GLU A 313 -0.72 35.24 15.00
N LEU A 314 -0.37 36.51 15.27
CA LEU A 314 -0.13 37.49 14.21
C LEU A 314 1.06 37.12 13.30
N LYS A 315 2.15 36.57 13.86
CA LYS A 315 3.27 36.03 13.07
C LYS A 315 2.82 34.82 12.24
N ALA A 316 2.18 33.81 12.83
CA ALA A 316 1.75 32.61 12.10
C ALA A 316 0.73 32.93 10.98
N ARG A 317 -0.22 33.84 11.25
CA ARG A 317 -1.19 34.35 10.25
C ARG A 317 -0.51 35.12 9.12
N LEU A 318 0.63 35.79 9.38
CA LEU A 318 1.46 36.38 8.34
C LEU A 318 2.12 35.31 7.47
N VAL A 319 2.69 34.25 8.03
CA VAL A 319 3.30 33.15 7.25
C VAL A 319 2.29 32.55 6.29
N MET A 320 1.11 32.16 6.80
CA MET A 320 0.03 31.59 5.98
C MET A 320 -0.43 32.56 4.88
N LYS A 321 -0.40 33.88 5.12
CA LYS A 321 -0.68 34.93 4.12
C LYS A 321 0.43 35.06 3.07
N GLN A 322 1.70 34.82 3.43
CA GLN A 322 2.85 34.89 2.51
C GLN A 322 2.98 33.65 1.63
N LEU A 323 2.68 32.46 2.14
CA LEU A 323 2.59 31.21 1.37
C LEU A 323 1.44 31.29 0.35
N TRP A 324 0.25 31.69 0.79
CA TRP A 324 -0.94 31.84 -0.08
C TRP A 324 -0.73 32.78 -1.29
N LYS A 325 0.08 33.83 -1.14
CA LYS A 325 0.45 34.75 -2.23
C LYS A 325 1.31 34.09 -3.32
N ARG A 326 2.04 33.02 -2.98
CA ARG A 326 3.09 32.40 -3.79
C ARG A 326 2.64 31.16 -4.55
N ARG A 327 1.38 30.74 -4.38
CA ARG A 327 0.76 29.70 -5.21
C ARG A 327 0.77 30.08 -6.69
N GLN A 328 0.92 29.08 -7.57
CA GLN A 328 0.94 29.30 -9.01
C GLN A 328 -0.43 29.77 -9.52
N ARG A 329 -0.47 30.90 -10.24
CA ARG A 329 -1.72 31.63 -10.57
C ARG A 329 -2.76 30.83 -11.37
N HIS A 330 -2.33 29.83 -12.14
CA HIS A 330 -3.22 29.04 -13.00
C HIS A 330 -3.64 27.69 -12.43
N SER A 331 -2.90 27.17 -11.44
CA SER A 331 -3.15 25.85 -10.85
C SER A 331 -3.50 25.91 -9.36
N ASN A 332 -3.30 27.05 -8.69
CA ASN A 332 -3.35 27.21 -7.22
C ASN A 332 -2.44 26.27 -6.41
N LEU A 333 -1.53 25.55 -7.09
CA LEU A 333 -0.53 24.68 -6.47
C LEU A 333 0.63 25.48 -5.84
N LEU A 334 1.28 24.88 -4.84
CA LEU A 334 2.44 25.43 -4.12
C LEU A 334 3.70 24.59 -4.40
N GLY A 335 4.88 25.15 -4.15
CA GLY A 335 6.15 24.41 -4.23
C GLY A 335 6.42 23.63 -2.95
N GLN A 336 7.40 22.71 -2.98
CA GLN A 336 7.81 21.95 -1.79
C GLN A 336 8.73 22.74 -0.87
N THR A 337 9.61 23.56 -1.45
CA THR A 337 10.74 24.18 -0.73
C THR A 337 10.91 25.63 -1.18
N ILE A 338 11.12 26.55 -0.24
CA ILE A 338 11.12 28.00 -0.42
C ILE A 338 12.32 28.64 0.31
N ASP A 339 12.96 29.62 -0.32
CA ASP A 339 13.95 30.48 0.36
C ASP A 339 13.21 31.51 1.22
N VAL A 340 13.55 31.66 2.49
CA VAL A 340 12.79 32.53 3.43
C VAL A 340 13.08 34.03 3.27
N ASN A 341 14.09 34.42 2.49
CA ASN A 341 14.55 35.81 2.37
C ASN A 341 13.94 36.53 1.16
N ASP A 342 13.80 35.89 0.01
CA ASP A 342 13.01 36.39 -1.14
C ASP A 342 11.62 35.74 -1.21
N GLY A 343 11.52 34.47 -0.86
CA GLY A 343 10.30 33.68 -0.94
C GLY A 343 10.05 33.07 -2.32
N ASP A 344 11.07 32.86 -3.14
CA ASP A 344 10.94 32.06 -4.35
C ASP A 344 11.02 30.56 -4.05
N TRP A 345 10.24 29.77 -4.81
CA TRP A 345 10.25 28.32 -4.69
C TRP A 345 11.56 27.76 -5.26
N ILE A 346 12.38 27.16 -4.41
CA ILE A 346 13.57 26.39 -4.78
C ILE A 346 13.10 25.11 -5.49
N THR A 347 12.30 24.30 -4.79
CA THR A 347 11.77 23.03 -5.29
C THR A 347 10.33 23.23 -5.77
N LYS A 348 10.10 23.09 -7.08
CA LYS A 348 8.82 23.38 -7.75
C LYS A 348 7.94 22.14 -7.97
N ASP A 349 8.22 21.07 -7.23
CA ASP A 349 7.30 19.96 -6.99
C ASP A 349 6.07 20.44 -6.23
N SER A 350 4.93 19.78 -6.44
CA SER A 350 3.68 19.96 -5.71
C SER A 350 3.07 18.60 -5.43
N GLY A 351 2.60 18.37 -4.21
CA GLY A 351 2.08 17.10 -3.74
C GLY A 351 1.23 17.29 -2.48
N VAL A 352 0.94 16.19 -1.78
CA VAL A 352 0.28 16.22 -0.46
C VAL A 352 1.03 15.45 0.63
N GLY A 353 2.12 14.77 0.28
CA GLY A 353 2.97 14.06 1.23
C GLY A 353 4.08 14.91 1.81
N ALA A 354 5.15 14.24 2.22
CA ALA A 354 6.28 14.80 2.97
C ALA A 354 6.67 16.23 2.57
N GLY A 355 6.37 17.18 3.45
CA GLY A 355 6.69 18.60 3.32
C GLY A 355 5.60 19.46 2.66
N PHE A 356 4.44 18.89 2.34
CA PHE A 356 3.23 19.61 1.90
C PHE A 356 2.02 19.37 2.83
N ASP A 357 1.86 18.10 3.25
CA ASP A 357 0.93 17.55 4.23
C ASP A 357 0.18 18.55 5.13
N SER A 358 0.80 18.91 6.24
CA SER A 358 0.20 19.60 7.39
C SER A 358 -0.08 21.09 7.13
N TYR A 359 0.46 21.69 6.06
CA TYR A 359 0.01 23.02 5.60
C TYR A 359 -1.45 23.00 5.14
N TYR A 360 -1.86 21.98 4.39
CA TYR A 360 -3.25 21.84 3.93
C TYR A 360 -4.18 21.49 5.09
N GLU A 361 -3.71 20.62 5.97
CA GLU A 361 -4.36 20.28 7.23
C GLU A 361 -4.66 21.53 8.07
N TYR A 362 -3.65 22.40 8.28
CA TYR A 362 -3.79 23.61 9.10
C TYR A 362 -4.64 24.68 8.41
N CYS A 363 -4.84 24.61 7.10
CA CYS A 363 -5.86 25.45 6.44
C CYS A 363 -7.30 25.00 6.79
N LEU A 364 -7.58 23.71 6.96
CA LEU A 364 -8.91 23.27 7.43
C LEU A 364 -9.04 23.39 8.94
N LYS A 365 -8.08 22.85 9.71
CA LYS A 365 -8.12 22.83 11.17
C LYS A 365 -8.11 24.24 11.79
N ALA A 366 -7.46 25.24 11.17
CA ALA A 366 -7.53 26.62 11.66
C ALA A 366 -8.89 27.31 11.38
N TYR A 367 -9.63 26.90 10.35
CA TYR A 367 -11.03 27.32 10.21
C TYR A 367 -11.90 26.71 11.32
N ILE A 368 -11.74 25.41 11.59
CA ILE A 368 -12.47 24.70 12.66
C ILE A 368 -12.17 25.30 14.04
N LEU A 369 -10.91 25.65 14.33
CA LEU A 369 -10.49 26.18 15.63
C LEU A 369 -10.77 27.68 15.83
N LEU A 370 -10.70 28.50 14.77
CA LEU A 370 -10.71 29.97 14.88
C LEU A 370 -11.92 30.64 14.20
N GLY A 371 -12.78 29.88 13.50
CA GLY A 371 -13.93 30.40 12.74
C GLY A 371 -13.59 31.26 11.53
N ASP A 372 -12.31 31.33 11.12
CA ASP A 372 -11.84 32.23 10.08
C ASP A 372 -12.00 31.62 8.67
N GLU A 373 -13.09 32.00 7.99
CA GLU A 373 -13.43 31.60 6.62
C GLU A 373 -12.29 31.82 5.60
N THR A 374 -11.35 32.73 5.89
CA THR A 374 -10.14 32.90 5.06
C THR A 374 -9.39 31.59 4.88
N PHE A 375 -9.32 30.74 5.91
CA PHE A 375 -8.60 29.46 5.82
C PHE A 375 -9.43 28.37 5.13
N LEU A 376 -10.75 28.32 5.33
CA LEU A 376 -11.64 27.44 4.58
C LEU A 376 -11.59 27.72 3.07
N HIS A 377 -11.62 29.00 2.67
CA HIS A 377 -11.47 29.39 1.27
C HIS A 377 -10.12 28.92 0.67
N ARG A 378 -9.02 29.07 1.42
CA ARG A 378 -7.70 28.56 1.00
C ARG A 378 -7.67 27.05 0.88
N PHE A 379 -8.17 26.35 1.89
CA PHE A 379 -8.25 24.90 1.91
C PHE A 379 -9.06 24.37 0.72
N ASN A 380 -10.26 24.89 0.47
CA ASN A 380 -11.08 24.49 -0.67
C ASN A 380 -10.38 24.76 -2.01
N THR A 381 -9.76 25.95 -2.18
CA THR A 381 -9.01 26.30 -3.39
C THR A 381 -7.81 25.36 -3.64
N HIS A 382 -7.12 24.93 -2.58
CA HIS A 382 -6.04 23.95 -2.68
C HIS A 382 -6.55 22.51 -2.87
N TYR A 383 -7.64 22.13 -2.22
CA TYR A 383 -8.28 20.82 -2.38
C TYR A 383 -8.76 20.61 -3.81
N GLU A 384 -9.43 21.60 -4.40
CA GLU A 384 -9.81 21.59 -5.82
C GLU A 384 -8.59 21.43 -6.73
N ALA A 385 -7.49 22.15 -6.46
CA ALA A 385 -6.25 22.00 -7.21
C ALA A 385 -5.64 20.59 -7.10
N ILE A 386 -5.61 20.03 -5.89
CA ILE A 386 -5.08 18.69 -5.60
C ILE A 386 -5.93 17.63 -6.32
N MET A 387 -7.26 17.69 -6.21
CA MET A 387 -8.14 16.71 -6.87
C MET A 387 -8.16 16.86 -8.41
N ASN A 388 -7.86 18.04 -8.96
CA ASN A 388 -7.76 18.26 -10.41
C ASN A 388 -6.39 17.90 -11.02
N TYR A 389 -5.30 17.90 -10.23
CA TYR A 389 -3.93 17.79 -10.77
C TYR A 389 -3.04 16.71 -10.12
N ILE A 390 -3.22 16.42 -8.84
CA ILE A 390 -2.38 15.48 -8.06
C ILE A 390 -3.09 14.12 -7.91
N SER A 391 -4.42 14.11 -7.80
CA SER A 391 -5.21 12.87 -7.72
C SER A 391 -5.22 12.12 -9.06
N GLN A 392 -4.88 10.84 -9.01
CA GLN A 392 -4.91 9.89 -10.12
C GLN A 392 -5.68 8.63 -9.68
N GLY A 393 -6.97 8.82 -9.38
CA GLY A 393 -7.80 7.80 -8.74
C GLY A 393 -7.51 7.72 -7.23
N PRO A 394 -7.22 6.53 -6.65
CA PRO A 394 -6.88 6.40 -5.24
C PRO A 394 -5.50 6.96 -4.90
N MET A 395 -4.65 7.22 -5.90
CA MET A 395 -3.30 7.74 -5.70
C MET A 395 -3.25 9.26 -5.73
N LEU A 396 -2.31 9.80 -4.98
CA LEU A 396 -1.95 11.21 -4.95
C LEU A 396 -0.46 11.28 -5.33
N VAL A 397 -0.16 11.87 -6.49
CA VAL A 397 1.14 11.76 -7.16
C VAL A 397 1.73 13.14 -7.38
N ASN A 398 2.97 13.36 -6.99
CA ASN A 398 3.58 14.69 -7.06
C ASN A 398 3.75 15.15 -8.53
N VAL A 399 3.40 16.41 -8.80
CA VAL A 399 3.46 17.07 -10.12
C VAL A 399 4.25 18.36 -10.06
N LEU A 400 4.72 18.86 -11.20
CA LEU A 400 5.34 20.18 -11.26
C LEU A 400 4.29 21.30 -11.08
N MET A 401 4.41 22.14 -10.05
CA MET A 401 3.40 23.18 -9.71
C MET A 401 3.04 24.10 -10.89
N HIS A 402 4.03 24.34 -11.76
CA HIS A 402 3.98 25.23 -12.92
C HIS A 402 3.60 24.51 -14.23
N ARG A 403 3.61 23.17 -14.25
CA ARG A 403 3.25 22.29 -15.37
C ARG A 403 2.52 21.04 -14.83
N PRO A 404 1.33 21.18 -14.21
CA PRO A 404 0.69 20.11 -13.43
C PRO A 404 0.28 18.85 -14.20
N ARG A 405 0.42 18.81 -15.53
CA ARG A 405 0.22 17.60 -16.34
C ARG A 405 1.41 16.63 -16.32
N TYR A 406 2.54 17.03 -15.73
CA TYR A 406 3.75 16.22 -15.62
C TYR A 406 3.95 15.83 -14.16
N ALA A 407 3.81 14.53 -13.89
CA ALA A 407 4.26 13.95 -12.63
C ALA A 407 5.78 14.13 -12.51
N SER A 408 6.24 14.57 -11.34
CA SER A 408 7.67 14.72 -11.04
C SER A 408 8.23 13.56 -10.22
N ARG A 409 7.37 12.83 -9.49
CA ARG A 409 7.75 11.61 -8.74
C ARG A 409 6.75 10.48 -9.02
N PRO A 410 7.18 9.26 -9.40
CA PRO A 410 6.30 8.15 -9.79
C PRO A 410 5.86 7.28 -8.60
N TYR A 411 5.84 7.85 -7.39
CA TYR A 411 5.54 7.16 -6.14
C TYR A 411 4.67 8.04 -5.23
N MET A 412 4.09 7.42 -4.21
CA MET A 412 3.35 8.07 -3.12
C MET A 412 4.00 7.65 -1.80
N ASP A 413 4.15 8.58 -0.86
CA ASP A 413 4.80 8.36 0.44
C ASP A 413 3.80 8.04 1.56
N ALA A 414 4.28 7.39 2.63
CA ALA A 414 3.44 6.88 3.72
C ALA A 414 2.69 7.98 4.48
N LEU A 415 3.29 9.17 4.62
CA LEU A 415 2.69 10.31 5.33
C LEU A 415 1.36 10.72 4.68
N GLN A 416 1.19 10.51 3.37
CA GLN A 416 -0.06 10.76 2.65
C GLN A 416 -1.25 9.93 3.17
N ALA A 417 -1.03 8.95 4.04
CA ALA A 417 -2.09 8.22 4.71
C ALA A 417 -2.94 9.08 5.67
N PHE A 418 -2.55 10.33 5.98
CA PHE A 418 -3.38 11.31 6.71
C PHE A 418 -4.56 11.85 5.86
N TRP A 419 -4.41 11.84 4.54
CA TRP A 419 -5.32 12.55 3.63
C TRP A 419 -6.78 12.06 3.67
N PRO A 420 -7.08 10.75 3.82
CA PRO A 420 -8.45 10.29 4.07
C PRO A 420 -9.07 10.87 5.35
N GLY A 421 -8.33 11.04 6.44
CA GLY A 421 -8.78 11.70 7.67
C GLY A 421 -9.13 13.17 7.42
N LEU A 422 -8.28 13.89 6.69
CA LEU A 422 -8.56 15.26 6.27
C LEU A 422 -9.78 15.36 5.32
N GLN A 423 -9.98 14.36 4.46
CA GLN A 423 -11.17 14.22 3.61
C GLN A 423 -12.44 13.94 4.43
N VAL A 424 -12.38 13.16 5.50
CA VAL A 424 -13.48 13.00 6.47
C VAL A 424 -13.83 14.34 7.11
N LEU A 425 -12.84 15.11 7.59
CA LEU A 425 -13.06 16.44 8.18
C LEU A 425 -13.66 17.44 7.17
N LYS A 426 -13.34 17.31 5.87
CA LYS A 426 -13.97 18.07 4.78
C LYS A 426 -15.41 17.62 4.48
N GLY A 427 -15.77 16.37 4.81
CA GLY A 427 -17.02 15.72 4.41
C GLY A 427 -16.94 14.95 3.08
N ASP A 428 -15.78 14.83 2.43
CA ASP A 428 -15.59 13.99 1.24
C ASP A 428 -15.31 12.52 1.61
N LEU A 429 -16.30 11.92 2.29
CA LEU A 429 -16.27 10.55 2.75
C LEU A 429 -16.06 9.53 1.60
N LYS A 430 -16.48 9.87 0.37
CA LYS A 430 -16.34 8.98 -0.78
C LYS A 430 -14.88 8.84 -1.22
N SER A 431 -14.18 9.97 -1.38
CA SER A 431 -12.76 9.95 -1.72
C SER A 431 -11.93 9.32 -0.59
N ALA A 432 -12.26 9.63 0.67
CA ALA A 432 -11.60 9.07 1.84
C ALA A 432 -11.66 7.52 1.86
N VAL A 433 -12.84 6.92 1.64
CA VAL A 433 -12.99 5.45 1.54
C VAL A 433 -12.11 4.85 0.44
N ILE A 434 -12.09 5.46 -0.75
CA ILE A 434 -11.38 4.93 -1.92
C ILE A 434 -9.87 4.91 -1.67
N THR A 435 -9.31 6.01 -1.16
CA THR A 435 -7.89 6.14 -0.83
C THR A 435 -7.51 5.23 0.34
N HIS A 436 -8.30 5.20 1.42
CA HIS A 436 -8.02 4.35 2.59
C HIS A 436 -8.09 2.86 2.28
N GLN A 437 -9.10 2.40 1.55
CA GLN A 437 -9.20 0.99 1.12
C GLN A 437 -7.98 0.57 0.30
N TRP A 438 -7.49 1.46 -0.58
CA TRP A 438 -6.31 1.19 -1.41
C TRP A 438 -5.01 1.16 -0.58
N LEU A 439 -4.86 2.03 0.42
CA LEU A 439 -3.78 1.96 1.41
C LEU A 439 -3.84 0.66 2.25
N TYR A 440 -5.05 0.16 2.58
CA TYR A 440 -5.21 -1.11 3.29
C TYR A 440 -4.81 -2.33 2.45
N GLU A 441 -4.95 -2.29 1.11
CA GLU A 441 -4.39 -3.35 0.25
C GLU A 441 -2.84 -3.30 0.22
N ILE A 442 -2.20 -2.18 0.56
CA ILE A 442 -0.75 -2.10 0.77
C ILE A 442 -0.35 -2.74 2.09
N THR A 443 -1.05 -2.44 3.20
CA THR A 443 -0.75 -3.08 4.51
C THR A 443 -1.01 -4.58 4.48
N LYS A 444 -2.07 -5.07 3.82
CA LYS A 444 -2.28 -6.51 3.59
C LYS A 444 -1.12 -7.19 2.85
N LYS A 445 -0.42 -6.47 1.98
CA LYS A 445 0.63 -7.01 1.11
C LYS A 445 2.02 -7.00 1.77
N HIS A 446 2.30 -6.02 2.64
CA HIS A 446 3.62 -5.81 3.25
C HIS A 446 3.61 -5.75 4.79
N ASN A 447 2.47 -6.07 5.43
CA ASN A 447 2.13 -5.84 6.85
C ASN A 447 2.02 -4.36 7.26
N PHE A 448 2.90 -3.50 6.75
CA PHE A 448 2.92 -2.06 7.02
C PHE A 448 2.90 -1.26 5.71
N ILE A 449 2.63 0.05 5.81
CA ILE A 449 2.83 0.96 4.67
C ILE A 449 4.33 1.29 4.59
N PRO A 450 5.05 0.90 3.53
CA PRO A 450 6.44 1.32 3.33
C PRO A 450 6.50 2.85 3.13
N GLU A 451 7.57 3.52 3.60
CA GLU A 451 7.69 4.99 3.57
C GLU A 451 7.46 5.58 2.17
N ALA A 452 7.71 4.82 1.10
CA ALA A 452 7.17 5.11 -0.22
C ALA A 452 6.81 3.85 -1.03
N PHE A 453 5.80 3.96 -1.88
CA PHE A 453 5.28 2.89 -2.73
C PHE A 453 4.88 3.35 -4.13
N THR A 454 4.94 2.42 -5.09
CA THR A 454 4.59 2.62 -6.51
C THR A 454 3.16 2.13 -6.83
N PRO A 455 2.54 2.60 -7.94
CA PRO A 455 1.14 2.31 -8.28
C PRO A 455 0.72 0.84 -8.37
N ASN A 456 1.68 -0.08 -8.54
CA ASN A 456 1.49 -1.53 -8.53
C ASN A 456 1.55 -2.15 -7.10
N LEU A 457 1.32 -1.34 -6.06
CA LEU A 457 1.51 -1.66 -4.65
C LEU A 457 2.93 -2.17 -4.36
N GLY A 458 3.93 -1.63 -5.06
CA GLY A 458 5.35 -2.02 -4.94
C GLY A 458 6.06 -1.16 -3.89
N VAL A 459 7.05 -1.72 -3.19
CA VAL A 459 7.88 -0.97 -2.24
C VAL A 459 8.91 -0.12 -3.00
N TYR A 460 8.92 1.19 -2.76
CA TYR A 460 9.92 2.12 -3.29
C TYR A 460 10.98 2.46 -2.23
N TRP A 461 10.55 2.93 -1.06
CA TRP A 461 11.41 3.08 0.12
C TRP A 461 10.92 2.12 1.22
N PRO A 462 11.76 1.18 1.70
CA PRO A 462 11.27 0.02 2.43
C PRO A 462 11.13 0.21 3.94
N HIS A 463 11.66 1.29 4.51
CA HIS A 463 11.56 1.55 5.94
C HIS A 463 10.13 1.95 6.35
N HIS A 464 9.84 1.87 7.64
CA HIS A 464 8.58 2.29 8.25
C HIS A 464 8.82 2.64 9.74
N PRO A 465 8.92 3.94 10.10
CA PRO A 465 9.18 4.39 11.47
C PRO A 465 7.92 4.40 12.36
N LEU A 466 7.06 3.37 12.25
CA LEU A 466 5.82 3.20 13.03
C LEU A 466 4.79 4.35 12.83
N ARG A 467 4.75 4.85 11.59
CA ARG A 467 3.93 5.94 11.03
C ARG A 467 2.46 5.94 11.51
N PRO A 468 1.95 7.03 12.15
CA PRO A 468 0.61 7.11 12.74
C PRO A 468 -0.52 7.36 11.75
N GLU A 469 -0.23 7.92 10.58
CA GLU A 469 -1.20 8.63 9.73
C GLU A 469 -2.30 7.70 9.18
N PHE A 470 -1.99 6.40 9.01
CA PHE A 470 -2.98 5.39 8.64
C PHE A 470 -3.92 5.01 9.80
N ALA A 471 -3.45 5.10 11.05
CA ALA A 471 -4.30 4.93 12.24
C ALA A 471 -5.20 6.15 12.46
N GLU A 472 -4.69 7.37 12.25
CA GLU A 472 -5.49 8.62 12.23
C GLU A 472 -6.68 8.49 11.25
N SER A 473 -6.40 8.19 9.98
CA SER A 473 -7.43 8.04 8.96
C SER A 473 -8.43 6.91 9.27
N THR A 474 -7.96 5.81 9.87
CA THR A 474 -8.83 4.71 10.31
C THR A 474 -9.76 5.15 11.45
N TYR A 475 -9.26 5.92 12.42
CA TYR A 475 -10.05 6.51 13.50
C TYR A 475 -11.12 7.47 12.98
N PHE A 476 -10.77 8.45 12.13
CA PHE A 476 -11.76 9.40 11.60
C PHE A 476 -12.81 8.72 10.73
N LEU A 477 -12.43 7.77 9.87
CA LEU A 477 -13.38 7.00 9.07
C LEU A 477 -14.33 6.17 9.94
N TYR A 478 -13.84 5.48 10.99
CA TYR A 478 -14.72 4.81 11.94
C TYR A 478 -15.65 5.80 12.66
N LYS A 479 -15.12 6.93 13.16
CA LYS A 479 -15.89 7.93 13.89
C LYS A 479 -17.07 8.46 13.09
N ALA A 480 -16.85 8.75 11.81
CA ALA A 480 -17.84 9.33 10.90
C ALA A 480 -18.82 8.31 10.28
N THR A 481 -18.41 7.05 10.08
CA THR A 481 -19.22 6.04 9.35
C THR A 481 -19.81 4.96 10.26
N ARG A 482 -19.15 4.68 11.40
CA ARG A 482 -19.37 3.51 12.28
C ARG A 482 -19.33 2.15 11.58
N ASP A 483 -18.72 2.08 10.39
CA ASP A 483 -18.49 0.84 9.64
C ASP A 483 -17.50 -0.07 10.39
N PRO A 484 -17.90 -1.29 10.82
CA PRO A 484 -17.04 -2.20 11.57
C PRO A 484 -15.75 -2.62 10.84
N PHE A 485 -15.67 -2.46 9.52
CA PHE A 485 -14.45 -2.70 8.75
C PHE A 485 -13.24 -1.95 9.33
N TYR A 486 -13.43 -0.72 9.82
CA TYR A 486 -12.33 0.08 10.38
C TYR A 486 -11.82 -0.45 11.72
N LEU A 487 -12.64 -1.19 12.47
CA LEU A 487 -12.20 -1.91 13.68
C LEU A 487 -11.29 -3.11 13.30
N GLU A 488 -11.64 -3.86 12.25
CA GLU A 488 -10.78 -4.94 11.74
C GLU A 488 -9.46 -4.41 11.13
N VAL A 489 -9.49 -3.24 10.46
CA VAL A 489 -8.27 -2.55 10.01
C VAL A 489 -7.40 -2.14 11.21
N GLY A 490 -8.00 -1.50 12.23
CA GLY A 490 -7.29 -1.15 13.47
C GLY A 490 -6.67 -2.36 14.17
N LYS A 491 -7.39 -3.48 14.18
CA LYS A 491 -6.95 -4.76 14.76
C LYS A 491 -5.76 -5.31 13.99
N SER A 492 -5.76 -5.24 12.66
CA SER A 492 -4.59 -5.57 11.83
C SER A 492 -3.39 -4.67 12.13
N ILE A 493 -3.57 -3.36 12.36
CA ILE A 493 -2.49 -2.45 12.77
C ILE A 493 -1.92 -2.87 14.14
N VAL A 494 -2.79 -3.12 15.14
CA VAL A 494 -2.40 -3.56 16.49
C VAL A 494 -1.67 -4.91 16.47
N GLU A 495 -2.17 -5.88 15.71
CA GLU A 495 -1.52 -7.18 15.54
C GLU A 495 -0.15 -7.05 14.86
N ASN A 496 -0.03 -6.26 13.78
CA ASN A 496 1.24 -6.09 13.08
C ASN A 496 2.29 -5.36 13.94
N LEU A 497 1.91 -4.29 14.64
CA LEU A 497 2.78 -3.62 15.63
C LEU A 497 3.25 -4.60 16.72
N ASN A 498 2.33 -5.38 17.29
CA ASN A 498 2.66 -6.32 18.35
C ASN A 498 3.51 -7.52 17.89
N ASN A 499 3.33 -7.98 16.65
CA ASN A 499 3.99 -9.17 16.12
C ASN A 499 5.35 -8.88 15.48
N TYR A 500 5.57 -7.66 14.95
CA TYR A 500 6.75 -7.34 14.14
C TYR A 500 7.57 -6.14 14.64
N ALA A 501 6.95 -5.17 15.32
CA ALA A 501 7.66 -4.01 15.87
C ALA A 501 8.00 -4.16 17.37
N ARG A 502 7.23 -4.95 18.13
CA ARG A 502 7.45 -5.15 19.58
C ARG A 502 8.80 -5.81 19.87
N VAL A 503 9.55 -5.24 20.80
CA VAL A 503 10.86 -5.71 21.25
C VAL A 503 10.96 -5.60 22.79
N PRO A 504 11.98 -6.18 23.47
CA PRO A 504 12.00 -6.20 24.94
C PRO A 504 11.94 -4.81 25.61
N CYS A 505 12.51 -3.79 24.98
CA CYS A 505 12.53 -2.41 25.48
C CYS A 505 11.68 -1.48 24.60
N GLY A 506 10.41 -1.83 24.36
CA GLY A 506 9.44 -1.01 23.63
C GLY A 506 9.10 -1.53 22.22
N PHE A 507 9.09 -0.63 21.23
CA PHE A 507 8.80 -0.95 19.83
C PHE A 507 9.89 -0.37 18.93
N ALA A 508 10.39 -1.17 17.99
CA ALA A 508 11.41 -0.79 17.03
C ALA A 508 10.79 -0.45 15.68
N ALA A 509 11.24 0.65 15.07
CA ALA A 509 11.00 0.97 13.66
C ALA A 509 11.44 -0.20 12.75
N LEU A 510 10.83 -0.31 11.56
CA LEU A 510 11.27 -1.28 10.56
C LEU A 510 12.21 -0.62 9.55
N LYS A 511 13.37 -1.22 9.36
CA LYS A 511 14.36 -0.84 8.33
C LYS A 511 13.91 -1.28 6.93
N ASP A 512 13.24 -2.43 6.84
CA ASP A 512 12.71 -2.95 5.58
C ASP A 512 11.49 -3.86 5.82
N VAL A 513 10.28 -3.38 5.47
CA VAL A 513 9.00 -4.11 5.62
C VAL A 513 8.92 -5.43 4.84
N ARG A 514 9.79 -5.65 3.84
CA ARG A 514 9.84 -6.89 3.04
C ARG A 514 10.59 -8.01 3.75
N THR A 515 11.52 -7.64 4.63
CA THR A 515 12.32 -8.56 5.45
C THR A 515 11.87 -8.58 6.92
N LEU A 516 11.07 -7.58 7.32
CA LEU A 516 10.69 -7.28 8.70
C LEU A 516 11.91 -7.05 9.61
N SER A 517 13.05 -6.62 9.04
CA SER A 517 14.23 -6.25 9.82
C SER A 517 14.00 -4.92 10.54
N GLN A 518 14.35 -4.89 11.83
CA GLN A 518 14.14 -3.76 12.73
C GLN A 518 15.31 -2.76 12.69
N GLU A 519 15.05 -1.53 13.14
CA GLU A 519 16.00 -0.44 13.35
C GLU A 519 15.93 0.02 14.81
N ASP A 520 17.07 0.45 15.37
CA ASP A 520 17.17 0.84 16.78
C ASP A 520 16.66 2.27 17.04
N ARG A 521 15.36 2.47 16.74
CA ARG A 521 14.67 3.76 16.70
C ARG A 521 13.23 3.60 17.21
N LEU A 522 12.84 4.49 18.13
CA LEU A 522 11.45 4.73 18.54
C LEU A 522 11.21 6.24 18.67
N ASP A 523 10.54 6.81 17.68
CA ASP A 523 10.16 8.23 17.64
C ASP A 523 9.03 8.54 18.62
N SER A 524 8.98 9.79 19.09
CA SER A 524 8.02 10.23 20.11
C SER A 524 6.55 10.15 19.68
N PHE A 525 6.25 10.42 18.39
CA PHE A 525 4.89 10.41 17.83
C PHE A 525 4.17 9.05 17.98
N VAL A 526 4.89 7.95 18.19
CA VAL A 526 4.25 6.64 18.43
C VAL A 526 3.40 6.68 19.71
N PHE A 527 3.80 7.49 20.69
CA PHE A 527 3.06 7.74 21.93
C PHE A 527 2.09 8.90 21.83
N ALA A 528 2.43 9.99 21.14
CA ALA A 528 1.52 11.13 20.95
C ALA A 528 0.33 10.77 20.03
N GLU A 529 0.55 9.94 19.01
CA GLU A 529 -0.39 9.68 17.93
C GLU A 529 -0.80 8.21 17.81
N THR A 530 0.13 7.29 17.49
CA THR A 530 -0.22 5.93 17.05
C THR A 530 -1.05 5.20 18.11
N PHE A 531 -0.63 5.21 19.37
CA PHE A 531 -1.42 4.62 20.46
C PHE A 531 -2.66 5.45 20.83
N LYS A 532 -2.63 6.78 20.68
CA LYS A 532 -3.78 7.67 20.96
C LYS A 532 -4.94 7.38 20.00
N TYR A 533 -4.69 7.32 18.69
CA TYR A 533 -5.70 7.00 17.68
C TYR A 533 -6.20 5.56 17.77
N LEU A 534 -5.32 4.59 18.01
CA LEU A 534 -5.73 3.19 18.18
C LEU A 534 -6.57 2.99 19.45
N TYR A 535 -6.25 3.65 20.57
CA TYR A 535 -7.09 3.58 21.77
C TYR A 535 -8.47 4.22 21.51
N LEU A 536 -8.52 5.41 20.91
CA LEU A 536 -9.77 6.11 20.61
C LEU A 536 -10.64 5.39 19.57
N LEU A 537 -10.07 4.49 18.75
CA LEU A 537 -10.80 3.60 17.84
C LEU A 537 -11.52 2.45 18.59
N PHE A 538 -10.90 1.92 19.66
CA PHE A 538 -11.41 0.80 20.45
C PHE A 538 -12.11 1.20 21.76
N ALA A 539 -12.00 2.45 22.19
CA ALA A 539 -12.74 2.99 23.32
C ALA A 539 -14.25 3.06 23.03
N GLU A 540 -15.06 2.94 24.09
CA GLU A 540 -16.41 3.50 24.10
C GLU A 540 -16.40 4.91 24.72
N LYS A 541 -17.52 5.64 24.61
CA LYS A 541 -17.60 7.04 25.07
C LYS A 541 -17.42 7.15 26.59
N GLU A 542 -17.76 6.10 27.31
CA GLU A 542 -17.72 5.98 28.77
C GLU A 542 -16.30 5.66 29.28
N ASP A 543 -15.40 5.18 28.41
CA ASP A 543 -13.99 4.94 28.74
C ASP A 543 -13.17 6.24 28.76
N VAL A 544 -13.48 7.19 27.86
CA VAL A 544 -12.65 8.38 27.63
C VAL A 544 -13.10 9.51 28.55
N ILE A 545 -12.25 9.87 29.51
CA ILE A 545 -12.56 10.91 30.52
C ILE A 545 -12.65 12.34 29.96
N LEU A 546 -12.26 12.53 28.69
CA LEU A 546 -12.25 13.82 27.99
C LEU A 546 -13.34 13.83 26.90
N PRO A 547 -14.13 14.91 26.76
CA PRO A 547 -15.11 15.03 25.68
C PRO A 547 -14.40 15.39 24.36
N ILE A 548 -13.77 14.41 23.72
CA ILE A 548 -12.91 14.57 22.52
C ILE A 548 -13.59 15.38 21.40
N ASP A 549 -14.91 15.30 21.26
CA ASP A 549 -15.68 16.07 20.27
C ASP A 549 -15.63 17.61 20.47
N ASN A 550 -15.20 18.08 21.65
CA ASN A 550 -14.99 19.49 21.97
C ASN A 550 -13.56 19.99 21.65
N PHE A 551 -12.71 19.14 21.09
CA PHE A 551 -11.30 19.42 20.77
C PHE A 551 -11.03 19.20 19.28
N ILE A 552 -10.01 19.89 18.76
CA ILE A 552 -9.35 19.56 17.50
C ILE A 552 -7.97 18.96 17.82
N PHE A 553 -7.59 17.94 17.07
CA PHE A 553 -6.23 17.38 17.08
C PHE A 553 -5.30 18.27 16.25
N THR A 554 -4.10 18.60 16.71
CA THR A 554 -3.01 19.16 15.88
C THR A 554 -2.54 18.13 14.83
N THR A 555 -1.44 18.39 14.10
CA THR A 555 -0.84 17.36 13.24
C THR A 555 -0.30 16.21 14.10
N GLU A 556 0.48 16.52 15.16
CA GLU A 556 0.99 15.58 16.18
C GLU A 556 -0.08 15.07 17.19
N ALA A 557 -1.34 15.03 16.78
CA ALA A 557 -2.49 14.59 17.57
C ALA A 557 -2.71 15.25 18.95
N HIS A 558 -2.18 16.45 19.23
CA HIS A 558 -2.42 17.12 20.51
C HIS A 558 -3.80 17.81 20.57
N LEU A 559 -4.41 17.81 21.75
CA LEU A 559 -5.77 18.30 21.96
C LEU A 559 -5.85 19.81 22.23
N LEU A 560 -6.35 20.58 21.26
CA LEU A 560 -6.68 22.00 21.42
C LEU A 560 -8.21 22.20 21.50
N PRO A 561 -8.76 22.84 22.55
CA PRO A 561 -10.20 22.92 22.74
C PRO A 561 -10.83 23.98 21.81
N LEU A 562 -11.97 23.65 21.21
CA LEU A 562 -12.70 24.53 20.28
C LEU A 562 -13.19 25.83 20.95
N SER A 563 -13.24 25.87 22.29
CA SER A 563 -13.53 27.07 23.09
C SER A 563 -12.47 28.17 22.97
N LEU A 564 -11.27 27.89 22.44
CA LEU A 564 -10.24 28.88 22.10
C LEU A 564 -10.77 30.01 21.21
N SER A 565 -11.73 29.70 20.32
CA SER A 565 -12.45 30.67 19.46
C SER A 565 -13.16 31.79 20.25
N ASN A 566 -13.58 31.53 21.48
CA ASN A 566 -14.27 32.51 22.32
C ASN A 566 -13.33 33.53 22.96
N ILE A 567 -12.03 33.23 23.05
CA ILE A 567 -11.03 34.09 23.70
C ILE A 567 -10.63 35.20 22.72
N ARG A 568 -11.14 36.42 22.93
CA ARG A 568 -10.86 37.56 22.05
C ARG A 568 -9.51 38.22 22.34
N ILE A 569 -8.89 38.78 21.30
CA ILE A 569 -7.67 39.59 21.40
C ILE A 569 -7.85 40.80 20.48
N SER A 570 -8.00 41.99 21.06
CA SER A 570 -8.39 43.20 20.32
C SER A 570 -7.47 43.57 19.15
N GLU A 571 -6.17 43.25 19.23
CA GLU A 571 -5.21 43.47 18.15
C GLU A 571 -5.45 42.55 16.94
N ILE A 572 -5.88 41.30 17.19
CA ILE A 572 -6.19 40.33 16.15
C ILE A 572 -7.57 40.61 15.56
N ASP A 573 -8.54 40.96 16.42
CA ASP A 573 -9.90 41.31 16.01
C ASP A 573 -9.86 42.52 15.04
N ARG A 574 -9.06 43.56 15.32
CA ARG A 574 -8.79 44.67 14.37
C ARG A 574 -8.19 44.22 13.04
N VAL A 575 -7.35 43.18 13.03
CA VAL A 575 -6.76 42.59 11.81
C VAL A 575 -7.75 41.68 11.07
N MET A 576 -8.85 41.29 11.71
CA MET A 576 -9.98 40.57 11.13
C MET A 576 -11.04 41.50 10.54
N GLU A 577 -11.46 42.54 11.27
CA GLU A 577 -12.46 43.53 10.84
C GLU A 577 -12.07 44.23 9.52
N ASN A 578 -10.78 44.49 9.33
CA ASN A 578 -10.21 45.03 8.08
C ASN A 578 -10.22 44.04 6.89
N LYS A 579 -10.92 42.90 6.99
CA LYS A 579 -11.08 41.88 5.93
C LYS A 579 -12.54 41.49 5.71
N THR A 580 -13.43 42.46 5.50
CA THR A 580 -14.75 42.19 4.91
C THR A 580 -14.57 41.75 3.45
N ILE A 581 -14.29 40.46 3.24
CA ILE A 581 -14.20 39.84 1.92
C ILE A 581 -15.58 39.28 1.57
N ASN A 582 -16.25 39.89 0.59
CA ASN A 582 -17.54 39.40 0.09
C ASN A 582 -17.37 38.10 -0.71
N PHE A 583 -17.26 36.98 -0.02
CA PHE A 583 -17.37 35.65 -0.64
C PHE A 583 -18.85 35.23 -0.73
N THR A 584 -19.32 34.95 -1.93
CA THR A 584 -20.51 34.11 -2.12
C THR A 584 -20.11 32.65 -1.91
N MET A 585 -19.95 32.25 -0.64
CA MET A 585 -19.81 30.84 -0.30
C MET A 585 -21.12 30.10 -0.58
N ASP A 586 -21.03 29.00 -1.31
CA ASP A 586 -22.17 28.09 -1.46
C ASP A 586 -22.35 27.33 -0.13
N ALA A 587 -23.52 27.49 0.49
CA ALA A 587 -23.80 27.03 1.86
C ALA A 587 -23.86 25.48 2.00
N SER A 588 -23.65 24.76 0.89
CA SER A 588 -23.56 23.31 0.79
C SER A 588 -22.30 22.69 1.42
N THR A 589 -21.30 23.50 1.77
CA THR A 589 -19.99 23.03 2.26
C THR A 589 -19.90 22.75 3.78
N CYS A 590 -20.97 23.01 4.55
CA CYS A 590 -21.02 22.65 5.97
C CYS A 590 -21.74 21.29 6.15
N PRO A 591 -21.09 20.25 6.71
CA PRO A 591 -21.69 18.93 6.92
C PRO A 591 -22.62 18.90 8.14
N ALA A 592 -23.69 19.68 8.11
CA ALA A 592 -24.76 19.68 9.10
C ALA A 592 -25.97 18.87 8.58
N ASN A 593 -26.23 17.72 9.23
CA ASN A 593 -27.43 16.88 9.14
C ASN A 593 -28.01 16.63 7.72
N ASN A 594 -27.63 15.50 7.11
CA ASN A 594 -28.43 14.85 6.08
C ASN A 594 -28.33 13.32 6.21
N ASP A 595 -29.41 12.68 6.67
CA ASP A 595 -29.49 11.23 6.90
C ASP A 595 -29.32 10.40 5.62
N LYS A 596 -28.10 9.90 5.36
CA LYS A 596 -27.79 9.01 4.23
C LYS A 596 -26.92 7.80 4.58
N SER A 597 -26.86 7.41 5.86
CA SER A 597 -26.13 6.20 6.34
C SER A 597 -26.38 4.95 5.47
N ASN A 598 -27.66 4.63 5.21
CA ASN A 598 -28.07 3.48 4.39
C ASN A 598 -27.60 3.54 2.91
N SER A 599 -27.29 4.72 2.38
CA SER A 599 -26.73 4.87 1.02
C SER A 599 -25.22 4.62 0.99
N PHE A 600 -24.52 5.00 2.07
CA PHE A 600 -23.07 4.89 2.17
C PHE A 600 -22.63 3.45 2.43
N SER A 601 -23.34 2.73 3.31
CA SER A 601 -23.12 1.29 3.55
C SER A 601 -23.21 0.46 2.25
N LYS A 602 -24.22 0.72 1.40
CA LYS A 602 -24.32 0.06 0.08
C LYS A 602 -23.18 0.44 -0.88
N PHE A 603 -22.61 1.64 -0.78
CA PHE A 603 -21.42 2.02 -1.55
C PHE A 603 -20.14 1.31 -1.08
N THR A 604 -19.87 1.27 0.24
CA THR A 604 -18.69 0.57 0.78
C THR A 604 -18.76 -0.94 0.55
N MET A 605 -19.95 -1.55 0.70
CA MET A 605 -20.19 -2.96 0.36
C MET A 605 -19.92 -3.25 -1.13
N ASN A 606 -20.39 -2.39 -2.04
CA ASN A 606 -20.17 -2.56 -3.48
C ASN A 606 -18.70 -2.36 -3.90
N LEU A 607 -17.93 -1.53 -3.18
CA LEU A 607 -16.49 -1.39 -3.43
C LEU A 607 -15.71 -2.63 -2.98
N ARG A 608 -16.12 -3.25 -1.86
CA ARG A 608 -15.44 -4.42 -1.27
C ARG A 608 -15.84 -5.76 -1.89
N SER A 609 -17.01 -5.87 -2.52
CA SER A 609 -17.50 -7.13 -3.12
C SER A 609 -16.64 -7.67 -4.27
N GLY A 610 -15.83 -6.82 -4.90
CA GLY A 610 -14.81 -7.22 -5.88
C GLY A 610 -13.54 -7.84 -5.29
N THR A 611 -13.37 -7.82 -3.95
CA THR A 611 -12.25 -8.43 -3.24
C THR A 611 -12.72 -9.64 -2.44
N THR A 612 -11.98 -10.75 -2.51
CA THR A 612 -12.35 -12.01 -1.86
C THR A 612 -12.01 -12.01 -0.37
N GLU A 613 -12.88 -11.46 0.49
CA GLU A 613 -13.36 -12.14 1.71
C GLU A 613 -14.41 -11.36 2.54
N LYS A 614 -15.22 -12.12 3.29
CA LYS A 614 -15.94 -11.75 4.54
C LYS A 614 -16.93 -10.56 4.47
N GLN A 615 -18.19 -10.87 4.11
CA GLN A 615 -19.35 -9.98 4.26
C GLN A 615 -19.95 -10.03 5.68
N CYS A 616 -20.60 -8.92 6.08
CA CYS A 616 -21.49 -8.83 7.25
C CYS A 616 -22.73 -7.96 6.94
N ASP A 617 -23.78 -8.51 6.33
CA ASP A 617 -25.21 -8.22 6.64
C ASP A 617 -26.14 -9.23 5.89
N PRO A 618 -27.27 -9.72 6.47
CA PRO A 618 -28.09 -10.75 5.84
C PRO A 618 -29.45 -10.24 5.28
N LYS A 619 -29.43 -9.60 4.11
CA LYS A 619 -30.57 -9.42 3.17
C LYS A 619 -30.08 -9.09 1.74
N ASP A 620 -30.99 -9.05 0.77
CA ASP A 620 -30.77 -8.63 -0.63
C ASP A 620 -29.77 -9.46 -1.47
N ALA A 621 -29.77 -10.79 -1.31
CA ALA A 621 -28.96 -11.72 -2.12
C ALA A 621 -29.50 -11.95 -3.55
N SER A 622 -29.72 -10.90 -4.36
CA SER A 622 -30.22 -11.03 -5.72
C SER A 622 -30.01 -9.82 -6.66
N GLN A 623 -28.76 -9.53 -7.07
CA GLN A 623 -28.42 -9.02 -8.42
C GLN A 623 -26.90 -8.88 -8.61
N ALA A 624 -26.24 -9.96 -9.03
CA ALA A 624 -24.93 -9.88 -9.68
C ALA A 624 -25.15 -9.70 -11.19
N ILE A 625 -24.46 -8.74 -11.82
CA ILE A 625 -24.47 -8.61 -13.28
C ILE A 625 -23.59 -9.73 -13.86
N ASN A 626 -24.16 -10.57 -14.71
CA ASN A 626 -23.47 -11.75 -15.24
C ASN A 626 -22.26 -11.35 -16.11
N ALA A 627 -21.14 -12.07 -15.96
CA ALA A 627 -19.89 -11.82 -16.71
C ALA A 627 -20.03 -12.03 -18.22
N ASP A 628 -21.10 -12.68 -18.68
CA ASP A 628 -21.42 -12.89 -20.10
C ASP A 628 -21.84 -11.60 -20.84
N ASN A 629 -22.05 -10.48 -20.14
CA ASN A 629 -22.42 -9.19 -20.76
C ASN A 629 -21.23 -8.40 -21.36
N LEU A 630 -20.00 -8.91 -21.25
CA LEU A 630 -18.83 -8.29 -21.87
C LEU A 630 -18.83 -8.52 -23.39
N LYS A 631 -18.96 -7.42 -24.16
CA LYS A 631 -18.91 -7.39 -25.63
C LYS A 631 -17.59 -7.93 -26.22
N LEU A 632 -16.52 -7.94 -25.42
CA LEU A 632 -15.19 -8.45 -25.74
C LEU A 632 -14.59 -9.03 -24.44
N LYS A 633 -14.09 -10.28 -24.47
CA LYS A 633 -13.42 -10.88 -23.32
C LYS A 633 -11.89 -10.66 -23.39
N PRO A 634 -11.17 -10.49 -22.27
CA PRO A 634 -9.72 -10.27 -22.30
C PRO A 634 -8.89 -11.39 -22.92
N SER A 635 -9.39 -12.63 -22.91
CA SER A 635 -8.79 -13.77 -23.63
C SER A 635 -8.76 -13.58 -25.14
N ASP A 636 -9.70 -12.78 -25.67
CA ASP A 636 -10.01 -12.68 -27.09
C ASP A 636 -9.42 -11.37 -27.68
N LEU A 637 -8.74 -10.56 -26.86
CA LEU A 637 -8.19 -9.26 -27.25
C LEU A 637 -6.98 -9.42 -28.19
N VAL A 638 -7.26 -9.47 -29.49
CA VAL A 638 -6.25 -9.28 -30.53
C VAL A 638 -5.86 -7.79 -30.61
N ILE A 639 -4.62 -7.48 -30.24
CA ILE A 639 -4.03 -6.14 -30.42
C ILE A 639 -3.86 -5.84 -31.92
N GLY A 640 -4.31 -4.66 -32.34
CA GLY A 640 -4.30 -4.24 -33.75
C GLY A 640 -5.58 -4.56 -34.53
N ASN A 641 -6.52 -5.32 -33.96
CA ASN A 641 -7.85 -5.50 -34.54
C ASN A 641 -8.66 -4.18 -34.41
N LEU A 642 -9.14 -3.67 -35.54
CA LEU A 642 -9.83 -2.38 -35.65
C LEU A 642 -11.22 -2.36 -34.98
N GLU A 643 -11.88 -3.51 -34.84
CA GLU A 643 -13.16 -3.63 -34.13
C GLU A 643 -12.94 -3.74 -32.62
N HIS A 644 -11.91 -4.47 -32.18
CA HIS A 644 -11.53 -4.51 -30.77
C HIS A 644 -11.12 -3.13 -30.26
N GLN A 645 -10.37 -2.36 -31.06
CA GLN A 645 -10.02 -0.97 -30.71
C GLN A 645 -11.26 -0.08 -30.55
N LYS A 646 -12.29 -0.24 -31.41
CA LYS A 646 -13.57 0.48 -31.25
C LYS A 646 -14.32 0.04 -29.99
N LEU A 647 -14.43 -1.26 -29.73
CA LEU A 647 -15.12 -1.79 -28.54
C LEU A 647 -14.44 -1.33 -27.24
N LEU A 648 -13.11 -1.32 -27.20
CA LEU A 648 -12.35 -0.74 -26.09
C LEU A 648 -12.67 0.75 -25.91
N GLN A 649 -12.65 1.54 -27.00
CA GLN A 649 -12.98 2.97 -26.94
C GLN A 649 -14.43 3.23 -26.48
N GLU A 650 -15.42 2.44 -26.93
CA GLU A 650 -16.80 2.57 -26.43
C GLU A 650 -16.90 2.31 -24.93
N MET A 651 -16.08 1.39 -24.40
CA MET A 651 -15.95 1.10 -22.97
C MET A 651 -14.97 2.05 -22.24
N GLY A 652 -14.46 3.09 -22.90
CA GLY A 652 -13.53 4.06 -22.30
C GLY A 652 -12.11 3.54 -22.04
N VAL A 653 -11.72 2.42 -22.64
CA VAL A 653 -10.37 1.83 -22.54
C VAL A 653 -9.54 2.25 -23.76
N GLN A 654 -8.37 2.86 -23.52
CA GLN A 654 -7.42 3.28 -24.55
C GLN A 654 -6.13 2.46 -24.49
N ILE A 655 -5.54 2.17 -25.66
CA ILE A 655 -4.19 1.60 -25.77
C ILE A 655 -3.18 2.74 -25.86
N VAL A 656 -2.21 2.77 -24.94
CA VAL A 656 -1.13 3.76 -24.85
C VAL A 656 0.20 3.05 -25.07
N SER A 657 1.06 3.59 -25.93
CA SER A 657 2.41 3.05 -26.12
C SER A 657 3.40 3.73 -25.17
N ILE A 658 4.15 2.94 -24.41
CA ILE A 658 5.25 3.38 -23.56
C ILE A 658 6.53 3.44 -24.42
N GLN A 659 7.49 4.31 -24.06
CA GLN A 659 8.75 4.52 -24.79
C GLN A 659 9.56 3.21 -25.01
N ASP A 660 9.42 2.21 -24.13
CA ASP A 660 10.00 0.87 -24.26
C ASP A 660 9.35 -0.04 -25.33
N GLY A 661 8.43 0.49 -26.15
CA GLY A 661 7.66 -0.28 -27.13
C GLY A 661 6.60 -1.20 -26.53
N ARG A 662 6.31 -1.06 -25.22
CA ARG A 662 5.27 -1.83 -24.53
C ARG A 662 3.93 -1.11 -24.60
N LEU A 663 2.88 -1.85 -24.95
CA LEU A 663 1.51 -1.35 -24.98
C LEU A 663 0.86 -1.52 -23.60
N HIS A 664 0.21 -0.46 -23.13
CA HIS A 664 -0.50 -0.38 -21.86
C HIS A 664 -1.98 -0.08 -22.12
N LEU A 665 -2.88 -0.67 -21.33
CA LEU A 665 -4.30 -0.36 -21.37
C LEU A 665 -4.64 0.58 -20.23
N GLN A 666 -5.20 1.75 -20.56
CA GLN A 666 -5.63 2.77 -19.61
C GLN A 666 -7.14 2.96 -19.72
N HIS A 667 -7.86 2.92 -18.60
CA HIS A 667 -9.30 3.17 -18.56
C HIS A 667 -9.58 4.61 -18.11
N MET A 668 -10.43 5.31 -18.86
CA MET A 668 -10.85 6.68 -18.61
C MET A 668 -12.38 6.76 -18.75
N PRO A 669 -13.14 6.73 -17.64
CA PRO A 669 -14.62 6.75 -17.67
C PRO A 669 -15.22 7.95 -18.44
N SER A 670 -14.48 9.06 -18.54
CA SER A 670 -14.90 10.30 -19.22
C SER A 670 -14.91 10.23 -20.75
N ILE A 671 -14.32 9.20 -21.37
CA ILE A 671 -14.35 8.97 -22.83
C ILE A 671 -15.22 7.77 -23.23
N ALA A 672 -15.84 7.07 -22.26
CA ALA A 672 -16.77 5.98 -22.54
C ALA A 672 -18.08 6.48 -23.16
N LYS A 673 -18.71 5.63 -23.97
CA LYS A 673 -19.95 5.92 -24.71
C LYS A 673 -21.17 6.12 -23.81
N SER A 674 -21.18 5.50 -22.65
CA SER A 674 -22.17 5.70 -21.59
C SER A 674 -21.57 5.35 -20.22
N PRO A 675 -22.19 5.78 -19.09
CA PRO A 675 -21.76 5.35 -17.76
C PRO A 675 -21.73 3.82 -17.60
N LYS A 676 -22.66 3.11 -18.27
CA LYS A 676 -22.74 1.65 -18.23
C LYS A 676 -21.67 0.96 -19.08
N ASP A 677 -21.24 1.59 -20.18
CA ASP A 677 -20.07 1.11 -20.93
C ASP A 677 -18.76 1.37 -20.16
N ALA A 678 -18.67 2.43 -19.33
CA ALA A 678 -17.55 2.65 -18.42
C ALA A 678 -17.48 1.61 -17.27
N GLU A 679 -18.63 1.17 -16.75
CA GLU A 679 -18.69 0.05 -15.80
C GLU A 679 -18.18 -1.25 -16.45
N LEU A 680 -18.57 -1.51 -17.71
CA LEU A 680 -18.03 -2.64 -18.49
C LEU A 680 -16.53 -2.51 -18.79
N GLY A 681 -16.03 -1.30 -19.05
CA GLY A 681 -14.60 -1.02 -19.22
C GLY A 681 -13.77 -1.26 -17.97
N LEU A 682 -14.31 -0.92 -16.80
CA LEU A 682 -13.69 -1.21 -15.51
C LEU A 682 -13.62 -2.73 -15.24
N GLU A 683 -14.71 -3.46 -15.50
CA GLU A 683 -14.75 -4.92 -15.36
C GLU A 683 -13.83 -5.63 -16.38
N PHE A 684 -13.78 -5.12 -17.62
CA PHE A 684 -12.83 -5.60 -18.62
C PHE A 684 -11.39 -5.45 -18.13
N MET A 685 -11.02 -4.28 -17.59
CA MET A 685 -9.69 -4.06 -17.01
C MET A 685 -9.41 -4.96 -15.79
N ARG A 686 -10.40 -5.19 -14.93
CA ARG A 686 -10.27 -6.13 -13.80
C ARG A 686 -9.95 -7.54 -14.29
N GLN A 687 -10.65 -8.01 -15.33
CA GLN A 687 -10.39 -9.31 -15.92
C GLN A 687 -9.07 -9.37 -16.72
N VAL A 688 -8.63 -8.28 -17.37
CA VAL A 688 -7.27 -8.19 -17.95
C VAL A 688 -6.20 -8.37 -16.87
N ILE A 689 -6.37 -7.73 -15.72
CA ILE A 689 -5.45 -7.85 -14.58
C ILE A 689 -5.44 -9.29 -14.05
N GLU A 690 -6.61 -9.93 -13.91
CA GLU A 690 -6.74 -11.31 -13.45
C GLU A 690 -6.12 -12.33 -14.43
N VAL A 691 -6.35 -12.18 -15.73
CA VAL A 691 -5.68 -13.01 -16.76
C VAL A 691 -4.16 -12.82 -16.69
N ASN A 692 -3.67 -11.59 -16.51
CA ASN A 692 -2.25 -11.32 -16.29
C ASN A 692 -1.72 -11.87 -14.95
N ARG A 693 -2.56 -11.99 -13.92
CA ARG A 693 -2.22 -12.62 -12.64
C ARG A 693 -2.06 -14.13 -12.80
N ILE A 694 -3.02 -14.79 -13.45
CA ILE A 694 -2.98 -16.23 -13.76
C ILE A 694 -1.76 -16.58 -14.64
N ILE A 695 -1.42 -15.74 -15.61
CA ILE A 695 -0.20 -15.88 -16.45
C ILE A 695 1.09 -15.71 -15.63
N LYS A 696 1.10 -14.86 -14.59
CA LYS A 696 2.26 -14.66 -13.70
C LYS A 696 2.41 -15.72 -12.61
N GLU A 697 1.31 -16.33 -12.17
CA GLU A 697 1.30 -17.31 -11.07
C GLU A 697 1.64 -18.75 -11.50
N ASN A 698 1.69 -19.03 -12.81
CA ASN A 698 2.21 -20.30 -13.35
C ASN A 698 3.50 -20.16 -14.21
N PRO A 699 4.61 -19.59 -13.67
CA PRO A 699 5.82 -19.30 -14.45
C PRO A 699 6.76 -20.51 -14.55
N VAL A 700 6.31 -21.63 -15.12
CA VAL A 700 7.18 -22.79 -15.43
C VAL A 700 7.69 -22.73 -16.88
N ILE A 701 8.26 -21.58 -17.25
CA ILE A 701 9.08 -21.45 -18.46
C ILE A 701 10.38 -22.22 -18.23
N GLN A 702 10.34 -23.54 -18.45
CA GLN A 702 11.54 -24.37 -18.42
C GLN A 702 12.56 -23.77 -19.40
N PRO A 703 13.79 -23.44 -18.96
CA PRO A 703 14.81 -22.92 -19.87
C PRO A 703 15.18 -23.96 -20.93
N ARG A 704 15.94 -23.52 -21.92
CA ARG A 704 16.61 -24.37 -22.91
C ARG A 704 18.12 -24.25 -22.72
N VAL A 705 18.87 -25.11 -23.40
CA VAL A 705 20.33 -25.07 -23.38
C VAL A 705 20.92 -24.98 -24.77
N VAL A 706 22.07 -24.32 -24.86
CA VAL A 706 23.02 -24.43 -25.97
C VAL A 706 24.29 -25.06 -25.40
N GLN A 707 24.62 -26.29 -25.83
CA GLN A 707 25.78 -27.05 -25.34
C GLN A 707 26.86 -27.12 -26.43
N LEU A 708 28.11 -26.79 -26.10
CA LEU A 708 29.22 -26.69 -27.07
C LEU A 708 29.99 -28.01 -27.14
N LEU A 709 29.98 -28.70 -28.29
CA LEU A 709 30.47 -30.08 -28.43
C LEU A 709 31.91 -30.17 -28.92
N SER A 710 32.35 -29.30 -29.84
CA SER A 710 33.74 -29.31 -30.34
C SER A 710 34.77 -29.01 -29.24
N ALA A 711 36.01 -29.44 -29.46
CA ALA A 711 37.15 -29.01 -28.64
C ALA A 711 37.31 -27.46 -28.69
N PRO A 712 37.80 -26.81 -27.62
CA PRO A 712 38.23 -27.39 -26.33
C PRO A 712 37.07 -27.82 -25.42
N HIS A 713 35.84 -27.39 -25.71
CA HIS A 713 34.68 -27.49 -24.82
C HIS A 713 34.20 -28.92 -24.55
N ASN A 714 34.24 -29.82 -25.55
CA ASN A 714 33.95 -31.26 -25.40
C ASN A 714 32.58 -31.61 -24.76
N GLY A 715 31.60 -30.71 -24.79
CA GLY A 715 30.30 -30.84 -24.13
C GLY A 715 30.23 -30.30 -22.69
N LEU A 716 31.32 -29.77 -22.12
CA LEU A 716 31.36 -29.23 -20.75
C LEU A 716 30.69 -27.86 -20.63
N VAL A 717 30.80 -27.01 -21.66
CA VAL A 717 30.18 -25.66 -21.65
C VAL A 717 28.72 -25.75 -22.08
N THR A 718 27.84 -25.32 -21.18
CA THR A 718 26.37 -25.24 -21.38
C THR A 718 25.92 -23.83 -21.08
N LEU A 719 25.20 -23.20 -22.03
CA LEU A 719 24.64 -21.86 -21.91
C LEU A 719 23.13 -21.96 -21.68
N SER A 720 22.61 -21.19 -20.72
CA SER A 720 21.17 -21.12 -20.42
C SER A 720 20.46 -20.20 -21.42
N ALA A 721 19.32 -20.65 -21.94
CA ALA A 721 18.59 -19.99 -23.02
C ALA A 721 17.07 -19.90 -22.77
N GLY A 722 16.44 -18.85 -23.30
CA GLY A 722 14.98 -18.75 -23.39
C GLY A 722 14.41 -19.64 -24.51
N PRO A 723 13.26 -20.30 -24.30
CA PRO A 723 12.57 -21.02 -25.37
C PRO A 723 11.89 -20.06 -26.38
N ALA A 724 11.46 -20.58 -27.53
CA ALA A 724 10.49 -19.93 -28.40
C ALA A 724 9.08 -20.51 -28.18
N GLN A 725 8.05 -19.69 -28.42
CA GLN A 725 6.63 -20.12 -28.49
C GLN A 725 6.26 -20.61 -29.90
N PHE A 726 7.16 -20.45 -30.87
CA PHE A 726 7.03 -20.88 -32.27
C PHE A 726 8.14 -21.87 -32.63
N GLY A 727 7.95 -22.63 -33.70
CA GLY A 727 8.89 -23.65 -34.14
C GLY A 727 8.79 -24.97 -33.37
N LYS A 728 9.65 -25.93 -33.69
CA LYS A 728 9.58 -27.29 -33.11
C LYS A 728 10.16 -27.30 -31.70
N ASN A 729 9.31 -27.59 -30.71
CA ASN A 729 9.67 -27.50 -29.30
C ASN A 729 10.75 -28.52 -28.91
N LEU A 730 11.85 -28.05 -28.35
CA LEU A 730 12.93 -28.86 -27.78
C LEU A 730 12.44 -29.52 -26.48
N THR A 731 12.56 -30.84 -26.38
CA THR A 731 12.09 -31.64 -25.24
C THR A 731 13.19 -32.58 -24.73
N ALA A 732 12.93 -33.30 -23.63
CA ALA A 732 13.85 -34.33 -23.13
C ALA A 732 14.10 -35.49 -24.13
N LYS A 733 13.29 -35.63 -25.18
CA LYS A 733 13.45 -36.62 -26.27
C LYS A 733 13.81 -36.00 -27.63
N TYR A 734 13.81 -34.68 -27.75
CA TYR A 734 14.07 -33.99 -29.02
C TYR A 734 15.06 -32.83 -28.84
N HIS A 735 16.23 -33.01 -29.42
CA HIS A 735 17.33 -32.05 -29.50
C HIS A 735 17.80 -31.92 -30.95
N VAL A 736 18.39 -30.79 -31.32
CA VAL A 736 19.03 -30.60 -32.63
C VAL A 736 20.52 -30.36 -32.44
N ARG A 737 21.34 -31.04 -33.24
CA ARG A 737 22.80 -30.98 -33.23
C ARG A 737 23.28 -30.57 -34.62
N GLY A 738 24.28 -29.70 -34.69
CA GLY A 738 24.86 -29.26 -35.96
C GLY A 738 25.90 -28.16 -35.78
N PHE A 739 26.53 -27.75 -36.88
CA PHE A 739 27.50 -26.66 -36.87
C PHE A 739 26.83 -25.30 -36.70
N ALA A 740 27.49 -24.41 -35.96
CA ALA A 740 27.04 -23.06 -35.71
C ALA A 740 27.61 -22.08 -36.76
N VAL A 741 26.74 -21.27 -37.36
CA VAL A 741 27.11 -20.25 -38.37
C VAL A 741 26.42 -18.92 -38.05
N ILE A 742 27.11 -17.79 -38.30
CA ILE A 742 26.53 -16.45 -38.09
C ILE A 742 25.82 -16.00 -39.38
N SER A 743 24.63 -15.40 -39.25
CA SER A 743 23.88 -14.91 -40.41
C SER A 743 24.53 -13.67 -41.05
N ASN A 744 24.39 -13.54 -42.38
CA ASN A 744 24.67 -12.31 -43.10
C ASN A 744 23.38 -11.83 -43.80
N PRO A 745 22.76 -10.70 -43.41
CA PRO A 745 23.15 -9.79 -42.33
C PRO A 745 22.96 -10.40 -40.94
N VAL A 746 23.74 -9.92 -39.97
CA VAL A 746 23.73 -10.42 -38.58
C VAL A 746 22.39 -10.21 -37.86
N SER A 747 21.55 -9.29 -38.35
CA SER A 747 20.20 -9.05 -37.84
C SER A 747 19.18 -10.14 -38.24
N GLY A 748 19.41 -10.88 -39.32
CA GLY A 748 18.46 -11.88 -39.86
C GLY A 748 17.09 -11.33 -40.27
N CYS A 749 16.90 -10.00 -40.34
CA CYS A 749 15.61 -9.37 -40.63
C CYS A 749 15.24 -9.39 -42.12
N THR A 750 16.21 -9.65 -43.00
CA THR A 750 16.02 -9.87 -44.44
C THR A 750 16.39 -11.30 -44.81
N ALA A 751 16.18 -11.68 -46.07
CA ALA A 751 16.82 -12.85 -46.66
C ALA A 751 18.35 -12.85 -46.40
N LEU A 752 18.94 -14.04 -46.29
CA LEU A 752 20.33 -14.22 -45.90
C LEU A 752 21.25 -14.31 -47.12
N ASN A 753 22.23 -13.43 -47.21
CA ASN A 753 23.20 -13.38 -48.30
C ASN A 753 24.15 -14.59 -48.34
N ASN A 754 24.20 -15.40 -47.26
CA ASN A 754 25.08 -16.56 -47.13
C ASN A 754 24.32 -17.90 -47.13
N PHE A 755 23.37 -18.08 -48.05
CA PHE A 755 22.55 -19.30 -48.18
C PHE A 755 23.37 -20.61 -48.19
N ASP A 756 24.43 -20.68 -49.01
CA ASP A 756 25.27 -21.87 -49.15
C ASP A 756 25.99 -22.25 -47.85
N ASP A 757 26.30 -21.26 -47.01
CA ASP A 757 26.89 -21.45 -45.69
C ASP A 757 25.86 -21.80 -44.61
N VAL A 758 24.57 -21.57 -44.85
CA VAL A 758 23.50 -21.69 -43.84
C VAL A 758 22.75 -23.02 -43.93
N SER A 759 22.62 -23.58 -45.12
CA SER A 759 21.90 -24.84 -45.35
C SER A 759 22.47 -25.98 -44.47
N GLY A 760 21.58 -26.69 -43.76
CA GLY A 760 21.94 -27.78 -42.85
C GLY A 760 22.60 -27.36 -41.53
N LYS A 761 22.77 -26.07 -41.23
CA LYS A 761 23.45 -25.56 -40.02
C LYS A 761 22.50 -24.87 -39.04
N ILE A 762 22.99 -24.57 -37.84
CA ILE A 762 22.28 -23.80 -36.81
C ILE A 762 22.73 -22.34 -36.90
N VAL A 763 21.79 -21.43 -37.15
CA VAL A 763 22.09 -20.03 -37.44
C VAL A 763 22.03 -19.17 -36.18
N ILE A 764 23.07 -18.36 -35.98
CA ILE A 764 23.16 -17.33 -34.95
C ILE A 764 22.82 -15.98 -35.57
N THR A 765 21.81 -15.33 -35.01
CA THR A 765 21.35 -13.97 -35.36
C THR A 765 21.44 -13.07 -34.13
N LYS A 766 21.38 -11.75 -34.32
CA LYS A 766 21.17 -10.77 -33.24
C LYS A 766 19.75 -10.24 -33.22
N ARG A 767 19.31 -9.83 -32.03
CA ARG A 767 18.16 -8.96 -31.82
C ARG A 767 18.36 -7.63 -32.58
N GLY A 768 17.25 -7.10 -33.10
CA GLY A 768 17.16 -5.94 -33.98
C GLY A 768 15.69 -5.74 -34.37
N ASP A 769 15.41 -4.81 -35.27
CA ASP A 769 14.11 -4.11 -35.35
C ASP A 769 12.97 -4.87 -36.08
N CYS A 770 13.06 -6.20 -36.12
CA CYS A 770 12.08 -7.11 -36.72
C CYS A 770 11.68 -8.21 -35.71
N MET A 771 10.51 -8.83 -35.90
CA MET A 771 10.02 -9.85 -34.96
C MET A 771 10.90 -11.12 -34.99
N PHE A 772 10.95 -11.82 -33.86
CA PHE A 772 11.73 -13.07 -33.76
C PHE A 772 11.26 -14.16 -34.72
N ILE A 773 9.97 -14.16 -35.07
CA ILE A 773 9.39 -15.12 -36.01
C ILE A 773 9.81 -14.83 -37.46
N ASP A 774 9.97 -13.57 -37.86
CA ASP A 774 10.40 -13.22 -39.22
C ASP A 774 11.86 -13.63 -39.46
N LYS A 775 12.71 -13.49 -38.43
CA LYS A 775 14.07 -14.07 -38.43
C LYS A 775 14.02 -15.59 -38.63
N ALA A 776 13.07 -16.27 -37.98
CA ALA A 776 12.88 -17.72 -38.14
C ALA A 776 12.37 -18.10 -39.54
N ARG A 777 11.51 -17.28 -40.18
CA ARG A 777 11.09 -17.46 -41.58
C ARG A 777 12.27 -17.35 -42.53
N ASN A 778 13.07 -16.29 -42.44
CA ASN A 778 14.25 -16.06 -43.27
C ASN A 778 15.29 -17.18 -43.11
N VAL A 779 15.54 -17.61 -41.87
CA VAL A 779 16.49 -18.68 -41.53
C VAL A 779 15.99 -20.05 -42.01
N GLN A 780 14.71 -20.36 -41.86
CA GLN A 780 14.10 -21.60 -42.37
C GLN A 780 14.09 -21.65 -43.91
N ALA A 781 13.75 -20.54 -44.57
CA ALA A 781 13.81 -20.42 -46.03
C ALA A 781 15.24 -20.60 -46.58
N SER A 782 16.26 -20.35 -45.75
CA SER A 782 17.67 -20.57 -46.07
C SER A 782 18.15 -22.03 -45.83
N GLY A 783 17.25 -22.97 -45.51
CA GLY A 783 17.60 -24.39 -45.31
C GLY A 783 18.27 -24.71 -43.98
N ALA A 784 18.26 -23.79 -43.01
CA ALA A 784 18.82 -24.02 -41.68
C ALA A 784 18.04 -25.09 -40.89
N ILE A 785 18.70 -25.71 -39.90
CA ILE A 785 18.08 -26.72 -39.01
C ILE A 785 17.77 -26.19 -37.60
N GLY A 786 18.12 -24.94 -37.28
CA GLY A 786 17.83 -24.31 -35.98
C GLY A 786 18.25 -22.84 -35.92
N LEU A 787 17.67 -22.10 -34.97
CA LEU A 787 17.90 -20.67 -34.75
C LEU A 787 18.34 -20.36 -33.32
N ILE A 788 19.36 -19.51 -33.20
CA ILE A 788 19.74 -18.81 -31.97
C ILE A 788 19.59 -17.30 -32.22
N VAL A 789 18.90 -16.60 -31.32
CA VAL A 789 18.86 -15.13 -31.30
C VAL A 789 19.62 -14.63 -30.08
N ILE A 790 20.63 -13.78 -30.29
CA ILE A 790 21.43 -13.18 -29.22
C ILE A 790 20.91 -11.76 -28.93
N ASP A 791 20.72 -11.45 -27.65
CA ASP A 791 20.32 -10.13 -27.16
C ASP A 791 21.36 -9.03 -27.46
N ASN A 792 20.89 -7.80 -27.67
CA ASN A 792 21.73 -6.63 -27.91
C ASN A 792 21.93 -5.74 -26.68
N THR A 793 21.18 -5.94 -25.60
CA THR A 793 21.31 -5.20 -24.32
C THR A 793 22.69 -5.44 -23.68
N GLU A 794 23.39 -4.39 -23.25
CA GLU A 794 24.68 -4.55 -22.55
C GLU A 794 24.49 -5.24 -21.19
N GLY A 795 25.32 -6.26 -20.91
CA GLY A 795 25.38 -6.89 -19.59
C GLY A 795 24.23 -7.83 -19.23
N SER A 796 23.26 -8.07 -20.13
CA SER A 796 22.16 -9.01 -19.87
C SER A 796 22.66 -10.45 -19.74
N SER A 797 22.05 -11.22 -18.83
CA SER A 797 22.41 -12.62 -18.56
C SER A 797 21.24 -13.39 -17.94
N ALA A 798 21.18 -14.70 -18.19
CA ALA A 798 20.18 -15.60 -17.60
C ALA A 798 20.27 -15.71 -16.07
N HIS A 799 21.33 -15.19 -15.44
CA HIS A 799 21.52 -15.17 -13.98
C HIS A 799 21.01 -13.88 -13.33
N SER A 800 20.90 -12.78 -14.07
CA SER A 800 20.49 -11.46 -13.55
C SER A 800 19.17 -10.95 -14.14
N HIS A 801 18.69 -11.57 -15.23
CA HIS A 801 17.45 -11.21 -15.92
C HIS A 801 16.53 -12.44 -15.96
N GLN A 802 15.22 -12.22 -15.78
CA GLN A 802 14.23 -13.30 -15.85
C GLN A 802 14.18 -13.89 -17.26
N VAL A 803 14.34 -15.21 -17.36
CA VAL A 803 14.22 -15.94 -18.64
C VAL A 803 12.79 -15.84 -19.15
N PHE A 804 12.63 -15.34 -20.37
CA PHE A 804 11.35 -15.23 -21.07
C PHE A 804 11.32 -16.16 -22.30
N ALA A 805 10.12 -16.33 -22.88
CA ALA A 805 9.93 -17.06 -24.13
C ALA A 805 9.76 -16.08 -25.31
N MET A 806 10.39 -16.33 -26.45
CA MET A 806 10.17 -15.53 -27.66
C MET A 806 8.77 -15.79 -28.24
N SER A 807 7.93 -14.76 -28.31
CA SER A 807 6.58 -14.86 -28.88
C SER A 807 6.57 -14.88 -30.42
N GLY A 808 5.55 -15.54 -30.98
CA GLY A 808 5.26 -15.60 -32.41
C GLY A 808 3.87 -15.02 -32.74
N ASP A 809 3.49 -15.08 -34.01
CA ASP A 809 2.26 -14.49 -34.56
C ASP A 809 1.08 -15.48 -34.65
N GLN A 810 1.16 -16.60 -33.93
CA GLN A 810 0.23 -17.74 -33.94
C GLN A 810 0.21 -18.57 -35.25
N ASN A 811 0.96 -18.21 -36.30
CA ASN A 811 1.12 -19.08 -37.46
C ASN A 811 2.08 -20.25 -37.15
N ASN A 812 1.67 -21.47 -37.51
CA ASN A 812 2.42 -22.70 -37.29
C ASN A 812 3.33 -23.06 -38.50
N ASP A 813 3.84 -22.07 -39.23
CA ASP A 813 4.69 -22.26 -40.43
C ASP A 813 6.15 -22.61 -40.08
N ILE A 814 6.66 -22.17 -38.91
CA ILE A 814 8.00 -22.52 -38.45
C ILE A 814 8.07 -23.98 -37.98
N LYS A 815 9.05 -24.73 -38.50
CA LYS A 815 9.35 -26.14 -38.20
C LYS A 815 10.74 -26.34 -37.58
N ILE A 816 11.65 -25.37 -37.69
CA ILE A 816 12.94 -25.39 -36.98
C ILE A 816 12.75 -25.04 -35.48
N PRO A 817 13.59 -25.53 -34.55
CA PRO A 817 13.65 -25.02 -33.18
C PRO A 817 14.32 -23.65 -33.12
N ALA A 818 13.89 -22.80 -32.18
CA ALA A 818 14.50 -21.51 -31.91
C ALA A 818 14.73 -21.30 -30.39
N VAL A 819 15.85 -20.66 -30.04
CA VAL A 819 16.20 -20.28 -28.65
C VAL A 819 16.78 -18.87 -28.56
N PHE A 820 16.68 -18.26 -27.39
CA PHE A 820 17.19 -16.92 -27.09
C PHE A 820 18.37 -16.97 -26.11
N LEU A 821 19.48 -16.29 -26.41
CA LEU A 821 20.59 -16.10 -25.48
C LEU A 821 20.70 -14.62 -25.09
N PHE A 822 20.91 -14.36 -23.80
CA PHE A 822 21.28 -13.05 -23.31
C PHE A 822 22.73 -12.69 -23.70
N GLN A 823 23.12 -11.43 -23.51
CA GLN A 823 24.33 -10.87 -24.12
C GLN A 823 25.63 -11.50 -23.59
N LYS A 824 25.72 -11.85 -22.29
CA LYS A 824 26.91 -12.51 -21.72
C LYS A 824 27.10 -13.91 -22.28
N GLU A 825 26.05 -14.73 -22.28
CA GLU A 825 26.07 -16.09 -22.82
C GLU A 825 26.28 -16.08 -24.35
N GLY A 826 25.70 -15.09 -25.05
CA GLY A 826 25.90 -14.89 -26.48
C GLY A 826 27.32 -14.45 -26.86
N LYS A 827 28.01 -13.66 -26.02
CA LYS A 827 29.44 -13.31 -26.20
C LYS A 827 30.30 -14.57 -26.22
N ILE A 828 30.11 -15.48 -25.25
CA ILE A 828 30.82 -16.78 -25.16
C ILE A 828 30.61 -17.61 -26.44
N LEU A 829 29.37 -17.71 -26.93
CA LEU A 829 29.06 -18.47 -28.14
C LEU A 829 29.72 -17.87 -29.41
N ILE A 830 29.67 -16.54 -29.58
CA ILE A 830 30.27 -15.86 -30.74
C ILE A 830 31.80 -16.03 -30.75
N GLU A 831 32.44 -15.95 -29.59
CA GLU A 831 33.87 -16.18 -29.43
C GLU A 831 34.25 -17.62 -29.77
N ALA A 832 33.52 -18.61 -29.25
CA ALA A 832 33.73 -20.01 -29.59
C ALA A 832 33.57 -20.31 -31.08
N VAL A 833 32.62 -19.69 -31.79
CA VAL A 833 32.43 -19.86 -33.24
C VAL A 833 33.62 -19.29 -34.03
N ARG A 834 34.08 -18.09 -33.66
CA ARG A 834 35.24 -17.43 -34.29
C ARG A 834 36.52 -18.25 -34.10
N ASN A 835 36.79 -18.68 -32.86
CA ASN A 835 38.01 -19.42 -32.52
C ASN A 835 38.01 -20.86 -33.07
N SER A 836 36.85 -21.37 -33.52
CA SER A 836 36.71 -22.70 -34.13
C SER A 836 36.65 -22.69 -35.66
N ASP A 837 36.88 -21.54 -36.33
CA ASP A 837 36.86 -21.43 -37.80
C ASP A 837 35.59 -22.03 -38.43
N SER A 838 34.42 -21.66 -37.88
CA SER A 838 33.08 -22.17 -38.23
C SER A 838 32.87 -23.69 -38.07
N LYS A 839 33.80 -24.42 -37.45
CA LYS A 839 33.70 -25.87 -37.13
C LYS A 839 33.25 -26.13 -35.69
N LEU A 840 32.61 -25.15 -35.04
CA LEU A 840 31.96 -25.34 -33.74
C LEU A 840 30.64 -26.11 -33.94
N GLU A 841 30.59 -27.34 -33.46
CA GLU A 841 29.38 -28.13 -33.35
C GLU A 841 28.69 -27.84 -32.00
N ILE A 842 27.37 -27.61 -32.04
CA ILE A 842 26.56 -27.32 -30.86
C ILE A 842 25.28 -28.16 -30.83
N LEU A 843 24.70 -28.29 -29.63
CA LEU A 843 23.42 -28.94 -29.39
C LEU A 843 22.42 -27.95 -28.77
N LEU A 844 21.23 -27.87 -29.38
CA LEU A 844 20.03 -27.22 -28.84
C LEU A 844 19.17 -28.27 -28.16
N GLY A 845 18.83 -28.07 -26.87
CA GLY A 845 18.07 -29.06 -26.11
C GLY A 845 17.27 -28.49 -24.94
N ALA A 846 16.46 -29.34 -24.30
CA ALA A 846 15.75 -29.01 -23.07
C ALA A 846 16.65 -29.05 -21.82
N ARG A 847 17.69 -29.89 -21.83
CA ARG A 847 18.74 -30.02 -20.81
C ARG A 847 20.03 -30.47 -21.49
N ALA A 848 21.18 -30.25 -20.86
CA ALA A 848 22.47 -30.74 -21.35
C ALA A 848 22.56 -32.27 -21.29
N ILE A 849 23.36 -32.86 -22.18
CA ILE A 849 23.52 -34.30 -22.33
C ILE A 849 24.99 -34.67 -22.06
N SER A 850 25.23 -35.54 -21.07
CA SER A 850 26.57 -36.03 -20.72
C SER A 850 27.13 -36.98 -21.79
N ASN A 851 26.33 -37.94 -22.25
CA ASN A 851 26.74 -38.97 -23.22
C ASN A 851 26.49 -38.57 -24.69
N TRP A 852 26.74 -37.30 -25.04
CA TRP A 852 26.46 -36.72 -26.37
C TRP A 852 27.15 -37.44 -27.55
N LYS A 853 28.21 -38.22 -27.27
CA LYS A 853 28.93 -39.04 -28.24
C LYS A 853 28.18 -40.31 -28.68
N TYR A 854 27.15 -40.73 -27.94
CA TYR A 854 26.37 -41.95 -28.19
C TYR A 854 24.87 -41.71 -28.44
N SER A 855 24.39 -40.46 -28.32
CA SER A 855 22.99 -40.11 -28.55
C SER A 855 22.68 -39.88 -30.03
N VAL A 856 22.20 -40.93 -30.71
CA VAL A 856 21.61 -40.85 -32.07
C VAL A 856 20.12 -41.19 -31.97
N SER A 857 19.25 -40.27 -32.40
CA SER A 857 17.82 -40.53 -32.60
C SER A 857 17.55 -40.94 -34.06
N PRO A 858 16.57 -41.80 -34.38
CA PRO A 858 16.49 -42.46 -35.68
C PRO A 858 16.04 -41.59 -36.88
N ASP A 859 15.42 -40.44 -36.62
CA ASP A 859 14.49 -39.81 -37.57
C ASP A 859 15.14 -38.90 -38.64
N ASN A 860 16.44 -39.06 -38.94
CA ASN A 860 17.18 -38.24 -39.92
C ASN A 860 17.86 -39.10 -41.00
N VAL A 861 17.06 -39.75 -41.86
CA VAL A 861 17.50 -40.25 -43.17
C VAL A 861 16.49 -39.83 -44.23
N VAL A 862 16.87 -38.85 -45.06
CA VAL A 862 16.17 -38.52 -46.31
C VAL A 862 17.23 -38.49 -47.42
N THR A 863 17.43 -39.63 -48.06
CA THR A 863 18.26 -39.75 -49.26
C THR A 863 17.52 -39.24 -50.48
N SER A 864 18.18 -38.44 -51.32
CA SER A 864 17.62 -37.94 -52.57
C SER A 864 17.59 -39.02 -53.66
N THR A 865 16.40 -39.36 -54.14
CA THR A 865 16.19 -40.07 -55.41
C THR A 865 15.11 -39.36 -56.20
N ALA A 866 15.42 -38.92 -57.41
CA ALA A 866 14.47 -38.29 -58.29
C ALA A 866 13.67 -39.34 -59.09
N THR A 867 12.36 -39.17 -59.15
CA THR A 867 11.48 -39.83 -60.13
C THR A 867 10.57 -38.78 -60.74
N THR A 868 10.66 -38.64 -62.05
CA THR A 868 9.71 -37.87 -62.87
C THR A 868 8.36 -38.57 -62.91
N GLU A 869 7.28 -37.81 -62.81
CA GLU A 869 6.13 -38.02 -63.70
C GLU A 869 5.29 -36.73 -63.81
N THR A 870 4.53 -36.63 -64.89
CA THR A 870 3.83 -35.42 -65.35
C THR A 870 2.32 -35.58 -65.23
N ASP A 871 1.60 -34.51 -64.92
CA ASP A 871 0.45 -34.15 -65.76
C ASP A 871 0.08 -32.65 -65.70
N THR A 872 -0.99 -32.27 -66.40
CA THR A 872 -1.07 -31.00 -67.15
C THR A 872 -2.31 -30.15 -66.82
N MET A 873 -2.36 -28.93 -67.37
CA MET A 873 -3.53 -28.04 -67.54
C MET A 873 -3.98 -27.22 -66.29
N GLN A 874 -4.54 -26.00 -66.41
CA GLN A 874 -4.85 -25.21 -67.62
C GLN A 874 -4.69 -23.67 -67.46
N MET A 875 -4.74 -22.99 -68.61
CA MET A 875 -4.50 -21.57 -68.88
C MET A 875 -5.33 -20.53 -68.11
N THR A 876 -4.76 -19.32 -68.00
CA THR A 876 -5.33 -18.10 -68.62
C THR A 876 -4.20 -17.15 -69.06
N LYS A 877 -4.45 -16.21 -70.00
CA LYS A 877 -3.41 -15.52 -70.78
C LYS A 877 -3.93 -14.20 -71.39
N VAL A 878 -3.01 -13.35 -71.91
CA VAL A 878 -3.19 -12.23 -72.88
C VAL A 878 -3.55 -10.86 -72.26
N PRO A 879 -3.01 -9.70 -72.72
CA PRO A 879 -1.92 -9.42 -73.69
C PRO A 879 -0.74 -8.55 -73.16
N ASP A 880 0.31 -8.42 -73.99
CA ASP A 880 1.45 -7.49 -73.88
C ASP A 880 1.13 -6.01 -74.18
N THR A 881 2.07 -5.10 -73.85
CA THR A 881 2.76 -4.11 -74.74
C THR A 881 3.52 -3.06 -73.91
N ASP A 882 4.62 -2.40 -74.33
CA ASP A 882 5.72 -2.65 -75.30
C ASP A 882 6.82 -1.54 -75.12
N LYS A 883 8.07 -1.76 -75.57
CA LYS A 883 9.19 -0.78 -75.77
C LYS A 883 9.69 0.05 -74.56
N SER A 884 10.95 -0.10 -74.11
CA SER A 884 12.23 0.49 -74.63
C SER A 884 12.44 1.99 -74.26
N ARG A 885 13.65 2.56 -74.07
CA ARG A 885 15.03 2.16 -74.44
C ARG A 885 16.08 3.10 -73.77
N THR A 886 17.32 2.63 -73.53
CA THR A 886 18.58 3.44 -73.35
C THR A 886 18.67 4.44 -72.17
N SER A 887 19.84 4.84 -71.63
CA SER A 887 21.27 4.49 -71.87
C SER A 887 22.15 4.75 -70.62
N ASP A 888 23.39 4.24 -70.65
CA ASP A 888 24.36 4.12 -69.53
C ASP A 888 25.50 5.20 -69.62
N PRO A 889 26.73 5.05 -69.05
CA PRO A 889 27.19 5.59 -67.75
C PRO A 889 28.35 6.62 -67.82
N LEU A 890 28.85 7.09 -66.65
CA LEU A 890 30.26 7.52 -66.33
C LEU A 890 30.34 7.94 -64.83
N ALA A 891 31.26 7.57 -63.92
CA ALA A 891 32.54 6.83 -63.89
C ALA A 891 33.87 7.64 -63.92
N ASN A 892 34.39 8.03 -62.74
CA ASN A 892 35.81 8.11 -62.26
C ASN A 892 35.88 9.06 -61.00
N LYS A 893 36.61 8.86 -59.88
CA LYS A 893 37.84 8.11 -59.45
C LYS A 893 39.13 8.97 -59.48
N ILE A 894 40.08 8.70 -58.54
CA ILE A 894 41.39 9.38 -58.26
C ILE A 894 41.26 10.57 -57.27
N SER A 895 42.12 10.81 -56.24
CA SER A 895 43.02 9.96 -55.42
C SER A 895 43.56 10.75 -54.18
N ASN A 896 44.14 10.04 -53.19
CA ASN A 896 45.31 10.35 -52.30
C ASN A 896 45.81 11.82 -52.17
N SER A 897 46.21 12.36 -51.02
CA SER A 897 46.40 11.88 -49.61
C SER A 897 46.67 13.13 -48.71
N VAL A 898 47.38 13.25 -47.56
CA VAL A 898 48.34 12.42 -46.77
C VAL A 898 48.53 13.04 -45.34
N GLN A 899 49.08 12.28 -44.36
CA GLN A 899 49.64 12.71 -43.04
C GLN A 899 48.68 13.40 -42.03
N SER A 900 48.40 12.85 -40.83
CA SER A 900 49.22 12.71 -39.59
C SER A 900 49.32 14.01 -38.76
N GLN A 901 49.19 14.04 -37.43
CA GLN A 901 49.87 13.15 -36.45
C GLN A 901 49.11 13.03 -35.09
N THR A 902 49.54 12.02 -34.30
CA THR A 902 49.47 11.80 -32.83
C THR A 902 49.18 13.01 -31.90
N GLY A 903 48.62 12.86 -30.69
CA GLY A 903 48.21 11.65 -29.93
C GLY A 903 48.01 11.96 -28.41
N ASP A 904 47.47 10.99 -27.67
CA ASP A 904 47.71 10.53 -26.27
C ASP A 904 48.56 11.42 -25.30
N GLU A 905 48.38 11.48 -23.97
CA GLU A 905 47.69 10.58 -23.00
C GLU A 905 47.45 11.29 -21.62
N ASP A 906 46.43 10.87 -20.87
CA ASP A 906 46.33 10.69 -19.39
C ASP A 906 46.73 11.71 -18.25
N ILE A 907 45.95 11.63 -17.14
CA ILE A 907 46.33 11.60 -15.70
C ILE A 907 46.48 12.90 -14.81
N ILE A 908 45.45 13.13 -13.95
CA ILE A 908 45.45 13.24 -12.44
C ILE A 908 45.99 14.50 -11.65
N LEU A 909 45.10 15.01 -10.77
CA LEU A 909 45.21 15.74 -9.46
C LEU A 909 45.66 17.22 -9.29
N GLU A 910 45.03 17.80 -8.24
CA GLU A 910 45.44 18.82 -7.24
C GLU A 910 45.72 20.31 -7.59
N ASP A 911 44.76 21.14 -7.17
CA ASP A 911 44.86 22.29 -6.24
C ASP A 911 45.53 23.65 -6.57
N ASN A 912 44.92 24.67 -5.91
CA ASN A 912 45.37 26.02 -5.54
C ASN A 912 45.21 27.24 -6.50
N GLU A 913 44.21 28.05 -6.11
CA GLU A 913 44.27 29.50 -5.82
C GLU A 913 44.35 30.59 -6.94
N ASP A 914 43.89 31.78 -6.54
CA ASP A 914 43.99 33.12 -7.12
C ASP A 914 43.43 33.45 -8.53
N SER A 915 42.18 33.94 -8.55
CA SER A 915 41.78 35.35 -8.77
C SER A 915 42.65 36.27 -9.69
N PRO A 916 42.05 37.19 -10.46
CA PRO A 916 40.74 37.85 -10.20
C PRO A 916 39.67 37.75 -11.31
#